data_AF-A0A2N3GAH0-F1
#
_entry.id   AF-A0A2N3GAH0-F1
#
_cell.length_a   1.000
_cell.length_b   1.000
_cell.length_c   1.000
_cell.angle_alpha   90.00
_cell.angle_beta   90.00
_cell.angle_gamma   90.00
#
_symmetry.space_group_name_H-M   'P 1'
#
loop_
_entity.id
_entity.type
_entity.pdbx_description
1 polymer ?
#
loop_
_entity_poly.entity_id
_entity_poly.type
_entity_poly.pdbx_seq_one_letter_code
_entity_poly.pdbx_strand_id
1 'polypeptide(L)'
;MSLSLDKLLEAGCQADTEHKVCRTRGGESCAFDGAAIVLMPIADAAHVVHGPIVCAGNAWEGRGVHSTTGDFHRRGFTSDVGELDIVYGGEKRLAATIREVVACEHPCAVFVYATCVTGLIGEDLDTVCRDLSAELQLPVVPVHAPGFVGPKNLGNRIAGEVLLEHVIGTAEPDVTTPFDIALIGEYNVAGDLDVVEPLLRECGFRVLSHVTGNARFEEIRYAHRAKLSVMVCSRALINVAAGLRKQWGIPSVEVSFFGATEIARSLRAIALALEATSPEAAVAGLRERVESVIARHEGDLKARLTPYTVLHGQRAVLYSGGVKSWSMASALTDLGVEILAVGTKKSSVQDEEKVRLVLGNDARLIEDISPATIRRLFAEEGATLLVAGGRNRYLAAKEGWPFVDVNQERETAYAGYEGLVNLACDLSASVRFYERQRLDISLPGMREPAVVRAEERAGTIDALKNAPSLGAALALQGVDRAIPVLHAAQGCTFLGKVLALRHFNDPISFGTTALFTEDVVMGSDEAALRTLRSLDAASHPELVALISGGLSEVKGEDVDALVRDLDRELSACVVAVHAPDYVGGLEEGYLAAVRALITLAEEPTSGSKVAPWLVTVLAGPHLSPGDVNELRDIVESFGLEAVIVPDLSALDGSREGLSALASGGVTVRRLRELATSAHTLVIGASLEPAARDLHERFATPYTVLDAVGLRGTDALLAQLSLISGGHIAPRYERDRRVLVDAMRDAHLRISGKRIALALEPDHAAGLAAILDEMAAAPRYAVVPTKAPVTSRIQAREVIVGDFASVPHDIDLLVAGSHGRRTARVLGVPHFETGFPRFEVFGASRQMTVTYRGATAVVDAIANLLGPAHPIHYERSTS
;
A
#
# COMPACT_ATOMS: atom_id res chain seq x y z
N MET A 1 39.00 -31.92 5.83
CA MET A 1 39.13 -32.23 7.27
C MET A 1 37.75 -31.91 7.82
N SER A 2 36.88 -32.92 8.01
CA SER A 2 35.47 -32.68 8.29
C SER A 2 35.31 -31.77 9.52
N LEU A 3 34.39 -30.80 9.43
CA LEU A 3 33.91 -30.01 10.58
C LEU A 3 33.31 -31.00 11.60
N SER A 4 34.15 -31.57 12.48
CA SER A 4 33.63 -32.38 13.57
C SER A 4 32.91 -31.44 14.53
N LEU A 5 31.77 -31.91 15.03
CA LEU A 5 30.95 -31.19 16.01
C LEU A 5 31.78 -30.74 17.22
N ASP A 6 32.90 -31.41 17.50
CA ASP A 6 33.83 -31.11 18.59
C ASP A 6 34.52 -29.75 18.43
N LYS A 7 34.92 -29.36 17.20
CA LYS A 7 35.50 -28.03 16.96
C LYS A 7 34.52 -26.89 17.27
N LEU A 8 33.23 -27.10 17.00
CA LEU A 8 32.16 -26.13 17.29
C LEU A 8 31.86 -26.01 18.80
N LEU A 9 32.21 -27.03 19.59
CA LEU A 9 32.04 -27.05 21.05
C LEU A 9 33.26 -26.44 21.77
N GLU A 10 34.48 -26.67 21.27
CA GLU A 10 35.72 -26.14 21.83
C GLU A 10 35.82 -24.59 21.77
N ALA A 11 35.13 -23.95 20.83
CA ALA A 11 35.28 -22.52 20.55
C ALA A 11 34.46 -21.56 21.44
N GLY A 12 33.74 -22.03 22.48
CA GLY A 12 33.05 -21.08 23.36
C GLY A 12 32.07 -21.58 24.42
N CYS A 13 31.92 -22.88 24.66
CA CYS A 13 31.04 -23.38 25.73
C CYS A 13 31.83 -23.97 26.89
N GLN A 14 31.65 -23.43 28.10
CA GLN A 14 32.05 -24.14 29.32
C GLN A 14 31.24 -25.45 29.42
N ALA A 15 31.95 -26.56 29.67
CA ALA A 15 31.46 -27.93 29.60
C ALA A 15 30.19 -28.21 30.44
N ASP A 16 29.90 -27.41 31.46
CA ASP A 16 28.74 -27.61 32.37
C ASP A 16 27.37 -27.23 31.78
N THR A 17 27.27 -26.84 30.50
CA THR A 17 26.00 -26.42 29.86
C THR A 17 25.67 -27.10 28.54
N GLU A 18 26.33 -28.23 28.23
CA GLU A 18 26.15 -29.00 26.98
C GLU A 18 24.69 -29.28 26.61
N HIS A 19 23.83 -29.53 27.60
CA HIS A 19 22.43 -29.90 27.37
C HIS A 19 21.50 -28.73 27.00
N LYS A 20 21.94 -27.47 27.16
CA LYS A 20 21.10 -26.27 27.01
C LYS A 20 21.53 -25.32 25.89
N VAL A 21 22.78 -25.34 25.44
CA VAL A 21 23.31 -24.32 24.50
C VAL A 21 23.15 -24.72 23.02
N CYS A 22 23.10 -26.01 22.69
CA CYS A 22 22.92 -26.50 21.31
C CYS A 22 21.48 -26.95 20.99
N ARG A 23 20.62 -27.07 22.02
CA ARG A 23 19.18 -27.25 21.88
C ARG A 23 18.46 -26.00 22.37
N THR A 24 18.44 -24.92 21.57
CA THR A 24 17.29 -24.01 21.66
C THR A 24 16.04 -24.86 21.54
N ARG A 25 15.17 -24.83 22.56
CA ARG A 25 13.90 -25.58 22.60
C ARG A 25 13.07 -25.18 21.38
N GLY A 26 13.08 -26.01 20.33
CA GLY A 26 12.22 -25.85 19.15
C GLY A 26 12.36 -24.51 18.43
N GLY A 27 13.41 -24.34 17.63
CA GLY A 27 13.36 -23.46 16.48
C GLY A 27 12.79 -24.22 15.29
N GLU A 28 11.74 -23.71 14.65
CA GLU A 28 11.10 -24.34 13.46
C GLU A 28 11.96 -24.31 12.18
N SER A 29 13.19 -23.82 12.25
CA SER A 29 14.08 -23.63 11.11
C SER A 29 15.39 -24.43 11.27
N CYS A 30 15.86 -24.99 10.16
CA CYS A 30 16.94 -25.96 10.09
C CYS A 30 18.33 -25.31 9.93
N ALA A 31 19.40 -26.11 10.05
CA ALA A 31 20.78 -25.64 9.89
C ALA A 31 21.05 -25.00 8.52
N PHE A 32 20.45 -25.50 7.44
CA PHE A 32 20.57 -24.91 6.10
C PHE A 32 20.05 -23.47 6.07
N ASP A 33 18.84 -23.22 6.57
CA ASP A 33 18.29 -21.85 6.64
C ASP A 33 19.19 -20.96 7.50
N GLY A 34 19.75 -21.46 8.61
CA GLY A 34 20.77 -20.74 9.38
C GLY A 34 22.01 -20.35 8.58
N ALA A 35 22.58 -21.28 7.83
CA ALA A 35 23.77 -20.98 7.02
C ALA A 35 23.45 -19.98 5.90
N ALA A 36 22.32 -20.15 5.22
CA ALA A 36 21.84 -19.25 4.18
C ALA A 36 21.58 -17.84 4.72
N ILE A 37 21.03 -17.70 5.94
CA ILE A 37 20.82 -16.39 6.59
C ILE A 37 22.09 -15.58 6.72
N VAL A 38 23.19 -16.25 7.04
CA VAL A 38 24.48 -15.60 7.21
C VAL A 38 25.07 -15.32 5.84
N LEU A 39 25.17 -16.30 4.95
CA LEU A 39 25.96 -16.14 3.74
C LEU A 39 25.22 -15.45 2.60
N MET A 40 23.90 -15.65 2.45
CA MET A 40 23.11 -15.09 1.35
C MET A 40 23.16 -13.56 1.24
N PRO A 41 23.22 -12.78 2.34
CA PRO A 41 23.43 -11.33 2.27
C PRO A 41 24.76 -10.84 1.67
N ILE A 42 25.68 -11.74 1.30
CA ILE A 42 26.89 -11.43 0.52
C ILE A 42 26.45 -11.22 -0.93
N ALA A 43 26.13 -9.97 -1.27
CA ALA A 43 25.23 -9.67 -2.38
C ALA A 43 25.85 -9.84 -3.78
N ASP A 44 27.16 -9.97 -3.88
CA ASP A 44 27.93 -10.17 -5.11
C ASP A 44 28.37 -11.64 -5.34
N ALA A 45 28.01 -12.56 -4.43
CA ALA A 45 28.31 -13.98 -4.53
C ALA A 45 27.05 -14.80 -4.89
N ALA A 46 27.21 -15.82 -5.73
CA ALA A 46 26.12 -16.74 -6.04
C ALA A 46 25.94 -17.79 -4.92
N HIS A 47 24.69 -18.12 -4.62
CA HIS A 47 24.31 -19.04 -3.55
C HIS A 47 23.56 -20.26 -4.12
N VAL A 48 24.30 -21.34 -4.38
CA VAL A 48 23.77 -22.56 -5.02
C VAL A 48 23.34 -23.58 -3.98
N VAL A 49 22.05 -23.88 -3.95
CA VAL A 49 21.48 -24.91 -3.07
C VAL A 49 21.60 -26.28 -3.76
N HIS A 50 22.44 -27.16 -3.21
CA HIS A 50 22.56 -28.52 -3.71
C HIS A 50 21.53 -29.42 -3.03
N GLY A 51 20.36 -29.56 -3.65
CA GLY A 51 19.24 -30.34 -3.12
C GLY A 51 18.00 -30.28 -4.00
N PRO A 52 16.88 -30.88 -3.56
CA PRO A 52 15.59 -30.74 -4.23
C PRO A 52 15.12 -29.28 -4.28
N ILE A 53 14.36 -28.89 -5.31
CA ILE A 53 13.90 -27.51 -5.53
C ILE A 53 13.28 -26.84 -4.30
N VAL A 54 12.60 -27.61 -3.42
CA VAL A 54 11.86 -27.09 -2.25
C VAL A 54 12.73 -26.22 -1.33
N CYS A 55 14.01 -26.57 -1.15
CA CYS A 55 14.89 -25.80 -0.26
C CYS A 55 15.21 -24.41 -0.81
N ALA A 56 15.33 -24.26 -2.13
CA ALA A 56 15.54 -22.98 -2.79
C ALA A 56 14.21 -22.24 -3.02
N GLY A 57 13.19 -22.95 -3.52
CA GLY A 57 11.90 -22.38 -3.92
C GLY A 57 11.09 -21.77 -2.76
N ASN A 58 11.29 -22.23 -1.52
CA ASN A 58 10.64 -21.64 -0.34
C ASN A 58 11.49 -20.59 0.39
N ALA A 59 12.77 -20.45 0.04
CA ALA A 59 13.72 -19.60 0.78
C ALA A 59 14.22 -18.38 -0.02
N TRP A 60 14.23 -18.46 -1.36
CA TRP A 60 14.63 -17.35 -2.23
C TRP A 60 13.69 -16.13 -2.09
N GLU A 61 14.27 -14.93 -2.11
CA GLU A 61 13.61 -13.62 -1.91
C GLU A 61 12.76 -13.48 -0.62
N GLY A 62 12.78 -14.46 0.29
CA GLY A 62 11.97 -14.44 1.51
C GLY A 62 12.49 -13.50 2.61
N ARG A 63 13.48 -12.65 2.30
CA ARG A 63 14.14 -11.74 3.25
C ARG A 63 14.26 -10.36 2.65
N GLY A 64 13.76 -9.34 3.36
CA GLY A 64 13.84 -7.94 2.97
C GLY A 64 15.25 -7.34 3.12
N VAL A 65 16.31 -8.03 2.69
CA VAL A 65 17.68 -7.51 2.78
C VAL A 65 17.90 -6.50 1.65
N HIS A 66 18.24 -5.27 2.06
CA HIS A 66 18.65 -4.23 1.13
C HIS A 66 20.13 -4.42 0.77
N SER A 67 20.49 -4.15 -0.47
CA SER A 67 21.88 -4.17 -0.92
C SER A 67 22.10 -3.13 -1.99
N THR A 68 23.25 -2.47 -1.93
CA THR A 68 23.75 -1.54 -2.94
C THR A 68 24.93 -2.11 -3.71
N THR A 69 25.39 -3.31 -3.36
CA THR A 69 26.63 -3.91 -3.87
C THR A 69 26.40 -5.09 -4.81
N GLY A 70 25.16 -5.58 -4.90
CA GLY A 70 24.75 -6.67 -5.79
C GLY A 70 23.30 -7.12 -5.52
N ASP A 71 22.78 -8.03 -6.33
CA ASP A 71 21.41 -8.55 -6.25
C ASP A 71 21.32 -10.08 -6.16
N PHE A 72 22.45 -10.80 -6.07
CA PHE A 72 22.47 -12.26 -6.03
C PHE A 72 21.74 -12.84 -4.83
N HIS A 73 21.66 -12.10 -3.73
CA HIS A 73 20.89 -12.47 -2.53
C HIS A 73 19.37 -12.54 -2.78
N ARG A 74 18.87 -11.96 -3.87
CA ARG A 74 17.46 -12.02 -4.31
C ARG A 74 17.20 -13.11 -5.34
N ARG A 75 18.23 -13.86 -5.74
CA ARG A 75 18.15 -14.86 -6.81
C ARG A 75 18.27 -16.26 -6.25
N GLY A 76 17.46 -17.19 -6.76
CA GLY A 76 17.46 -18.59 -6.35
C GLY A 76 18.26 -19.46 -7.32
N PHE A 77 19.36 -20.06 -6.86
CA PHE A 77 20.12 -21.05 -7.63
C PHE A 77 20.04 -22.41 -6.95
N THR A 78 19.72 -23.46 -7.72
CA THR A 78 19.61 -24.82 -7.20
C THR A 78 20.04 -25.83 -8.24
N SER A 79 20.62 -26.94 -7.79
CA SER A 79 20.86 -28.09 -8.65
C SER A 79 19.59 -28.88 -8.96
N ASP A 80 18.52 -28.69 -8.17
CA ASP A 80 17.24 -29.41 -8.24
C ASP A 80 17.41 -30.94 -8.36
N VAL A 81 18.03 -31.54 -7.35
CA VAL A 81 18.32 -32.98 -7.31
C VAL A 81 17.02 -33.79 -7.43
N GLY A 82 16.94 -34.64 -8.46
CA GLY A 82 15.81 -35.54 -8.71
C GLY A 82 16.08 -36.99 -8.30
N GLU A 83 15.13 -37.89 -8.54
CA GLU A 83 15.23 -39.30 -8.13
C GLU A 83 16.51 -40.00 -8.64
N LEU A 84 16.91 -39.75 -9.89
CA LEU A 84 18.10 -40.35 -10.49
C LEU A 84 19.39 -39.84 -9.83
N ASP A 85 19.45 -38.56 -9.46
CA ASP A 85 20.61 -37.98 -8.80
C ASP A 85 20.76 -38.52 -7.37
N ILE A 86 19.65 -38.84 -6.69
CA ILE A 86 19.68 -39.50 -5.37
C ILE A 86 20.24 -40.92 -5.47
N VAL A 87 19.91 -41.65 -6.54
CA VAL A 87 20.35 -43.04 -6.73
C VAL A 87 21.81 -43.11 -7.21
N TYR A 88 22.22 -42.22 -8.11
CA TYR A 88 23.51 -42.31 -8.81
C TYR A 88 24.55 -41.27 -8.38
N GLY A 89 24.19 -40.33 -7.50
CA GLY A 89 25.01 -39.17 -7.16
C GLY A 89 24.66 -37.95 -8.03
N GLY A 90 24.53 -36.80 -7.39
CA GLY A 90 24.19 -35.51 -7.96
C GLY A 90 25.39 -34.60 -8.23
N GLU A 91 26.64 -35.05 -8.00
CA GLU A 91 27.83 -34.21 -8.15
C GLU A 91 28.01 -33.68 -9.58
N LYS A 92 27.68 -34.50 -10.58
CA LYS A 92 27.73 -34.09 -12.00
C LYS A 92 26.72 -33.00 -12.29
N ARG A 93 25.52 -33.10 -11.71
CA ARG A 93 24.46 -32.12 -11.85
C ARG A 93 24.85 -30.81 -11.17
N LEU A 94 25.40 -30.89 -9.96
CA LEU A 94 25.96 -29.73 -9.27
C LEU A 94 27.03 -29.02 -10.11
N ALA A 95 27.98 -29.77 -10.66
CA ALA A 95 29.04 -29.20 -11.47
C ALA A 95 28.52 -28.55 -12.77
N ALA A 96 27.48 -29.12 -13.40
CA ALA A 96 26.81 -28.49 -14.53
C ALA A 96 26.12 -27.18 -14.12
N THR A 97 25.38 -27.19 -13.01
CA THR A 97 24.69 -26.00 -12.47
C THR A 97 25.67 -24.88 -12.15
N ILE A 98 26.79 -25.16 -11.49
CA ILE A 98 27.78 -24.12 -11.14
C ILE A 98 28.40 -23.50 -12.40
N ARG A 99 28.74 -24.31 -13.42
CA ARG A 99 29.25 -23.79 -14.70
C ARG A 99 28.25 -22.89 -15.40
N GLU A 100 26.97 -23.29 -15.41
CA GLU A 100 25.90 -22.49 -15.99
C GLU A 100 25.73 -21.16 -15.25
N VAL A 101 25.66 -21.19 -13.91
CA VAL A 101 25.57 -19.96 -13.10
C VAL A 101 26.75 -19.03 -13.34
N VAL A 102 27.98 -19.55 -13.39
CA VAL A 102 29.17 -18.72 -13.62
C VAL A 102 29.21 -18.16 -15.05
N ALA A 103 28.78 -18.95 -16.03
CA ALA A 103 28.75 -18.52 -17.44
C ALA A 103 27.66 -17.48 -17.72
N CYS A 104 26.50 -17.59 -17.07
CA CYS A 104 25.38 -16.67 -17.28
C CYS A 104 25.46 -15.42 -16.42
N GLU A 105 25.96 -15.53 -15.19
CA GLU A 105 25.80 -14.47 -14.17
C GLU A 105 27.11 -13.83 -13.70
N HIS A 106 28.25 -14.46 -13.97
CA HIS A 106 29.58 -13.92 -13.62
C HIS A 106 29.74 -13.47 -12.15
N PRO A 107 29.40 -14.31 -11.15
CA PRO A 107 29.56 -13.95 -9.74
C PRO A 107 31.03 -13.89 -9.33
N CYS A 108 31.36 -13.17 -8.25
CA CYS A 108 32.73 -13.08 -7.73
C CYS A 108 33.15 -14.28 -6.86
N ALA A 109 32.18 -15.07 -6.38
CA ALA A 109 32.34 -16.32 -5.65
C ALA A 109 31.05 -17.14 -5.72
N VAL A 110 31.14 -18.44 -5.44
CA VAL A 110 29.98 -19.35 -5.36
C VAL A 110 29.99 -20.07 -4.01
N PHE A 111 28.95 -19.89 -3.21
CA PHE A 111 28.70 -20.71 -2.02
C PHE A 111 27.78 -21.86 -2.37
N VAL A 112 28.17 -23.09 -2.02
CA VAL A 112 27.42 -24.30 -2.35
C VAL A 112 26.89 -24.97 -1.08
N TYR A 113 25.57 -25.04 -0.92
CA TYR A 113 24.95 -25.55 0.30
C TYR A 113 24.54 -27.01 0.16
N ALA A 114 25.04 -27.86 1.05
CA ALA A 114 24.51 -29.21 1.22
C ALA A 114 23.16 -29.16 1.95
N THR A 115 22.19 -29.93 1.48
CA THR A 115 20.86 -30.06 2.08
C THR A 115 20.67 -31.45 2.70
N CYS A 116 19.49 -31.74 3.24
CA CYS A 116 19.22 -33.03 3.88
C CYS A 116 19.44 -34.24 2.97
N VAL A 117 19.16 -34.11 1.67
CA VAL A 117 19.28 -35.23 0.71
C VAL A 117 20.74 -35.46 0.37
N THR A 118 21.42 -34.43 -0.13
CA THR A 118 22.84 -34.47 -0.55
C THR A 118 23.78 -34.78 0.61
N GLY A 119 23.48 -34.26 1.80
CA GLY A 119 24.20 -34.60 3.02
C GLY A 119 23.96 -36.03 3.53
N LEU A 120 22.83 -36.66 3.20
CA LEU A 120 22.52 -38.04 3.62
C LEU A 120 23.16 -39.08 2.69
N ILE A 121 23.17 -38.81 1.38
CA ILE A 121 23.85 -39.68 0.40
C ILE A 121 25.38 -39.61 0.53
N GLY A 122 25.91 -38.55 1.16
CA GLY A 122 27.32 -38.43 1.52
C GLY A 122 28.22 -38.04 0.36
N GLU A 123 27.75 -37.15 -0.51
CA GLU A 123 28.53 -36.61 -1.63
C GLU A 123 29.77 -35.85 -1.15
N ASP A 124 30.86 -35.95 -1.91
CA ASP A 124 32.11 -35.23 -1.63
C ASP A 124 32.06 -33.82 -2.23
N LEU A 125 31.29 -32.95 -1.57
CA LEU A 125 31.15 -31.56 -1.97
C LEU A 125 32.48 -30.80 -1.93
N ASP A 126 33.40 -31.17 -1.02
CA ASP A 126 34.70 -30.51 -0.88
C ASP A 126 35.58 -30.71 -2.11
N THR A 127 35.63 -31.94 -2.63
CA THR A 127 36.39 -32.24 -3.85
C THR A 127 35.76 -31.56 -5.07
N VAL A 128 34.44 -31.62 -5.23
CA VAL A 128 33.74 -30.95 -6.34
C VAL A 128 33.99 -29.44 -6.33
N CYS A 129 33.86 -28.78 -5.18
CA CYS A 129 34.10 -27.35 -5.06
C CYS A 129 35.57 -26.99 -5.34
N ARG A 130 36.53 -27.80 -4.87
CA ARG A 130 37.96 -27.57 -5.11
C ARG A 130 38.30 -27.68 -6.60
N ASP A 131 37.81 -28.71 -7.27
CA ASP A 131 38.08 -28.94 -8.70
C ASP A 131 37.46 -27.81 -9.55
N LEU A 132 36.22 -27.41 -9.25
CA LEU A 132 35.56 -26.30 -9.94
C LEU A 132 36.21 -24.95 -9.64
N SER A 133 36.72 -24.74 -8.42
CA SER A 133 37.44 -23.51 -8.08
C SER A 133 38.72 -23.37 -8.89
N ALA A 134 39.45 -24.48 -9.10
CA ALA A 134 40.63 -24.52 -9.96
C ALA A 134 40.28 -24.40 -11.45
N GLU A 135 39.19 -25.04 -11.91
CA GLU A 135 38.71 -24.98 -13.30
C GLU A 135 38.28 -23.55 -13.68
N LEU A 136 37.46 -22.91 -12.83
CA LEU A 136 36.82 -21.63 -13.11
C LEU A 136 37.64 -20.42 -12.66
N GLN A 137 38.76 -20.63 -11.95
CA GLN A 137 39.60 -19.58 -11.37
C GLN A 137 38.79 -18.62 -10.46
N LEU A 138 37.84 -19.19 -9.72
CA LEU A 138 36.89 -18.46 -8.87
C LEU A 138 36.75 -19.20 -7.52
N PRO A 139 36.61 -18.51 -6.38
CA PRO A 139 36.29 -19.17 -5.11
C PRO A 139 34.94 -19.91 -5.19
N VAL A 140 34.99 -21.25 -5.04
CA VAL A 140 33.80 -22.10 -4.88
C VAL A 140 33.88 -22.73 -3.49
N VAL A 141 32.97 -22.32 -2.59
CA VAL A 141 33.06 -22.57 -1.16
C VAL A 141 31.98 -23.56 -0.72
N PRO A 142 32.34 -24.75 -0.20
CA PRO A 142 31.38 -25.73 0.29
C PRO A 142 30.79 -25.29 1.64
N VAL A 143 29.48 -25.46 1.80
CA VAL A 143 28.74 -25.14 3.02
C VAL A 143 28.00 -26.39 3.50
N HIS A 144 28.62 -27.10 4.45
CA HIS A 144 28.08 -28.33 5.03
C HIS A 144 27.06 -28.05 6.13
N ALA A 145 25.86 -27.64 5.74
CA ALA A 145 24.75 -27.36 6.67
C ALA A 145 23.46 -28.15 6.36
N PRO A 146 23.49 -29.50 6.25
CA PRO A 146 22.27 -30.27 6.06
C PRO A 146 21.25 -29.97 7.16
N GLY A 147 19.98 -29.84 6.81
CA GLY A 147 18.96 -29.40 7.75
C GLY A 147 18.79 -30.30 8.98
N PHE A 148 19.09 -31.61 8.88
CA PHE A 148 19.01 -32.56 9.99
C PHE A 148 20.13 -32.42 11.03
N VAL A 149 21.21 -31.70 10.72
CA VAL A 149 22.39 -31.56 11.61
C VAL A 149 22.07 -30.71 12.84
N GLY A 150 21.10 -29.80 12.75
CA GLY A 150 20.65 -29.05 13.91
C GLY A 150 19.78 -27.84 13.60
N PRO A 151 19.53 -26.99 14.61
CA PRO A 151 18.69 -25.81 14.47
C PRO A 151 19.42 -24.68 13.72
N LYS A 152 18.64 -23.68 13.28
CA LYS A 152 19.13 -22.43 12.69
C LYS A 152 20.40 -21.83 13.32
N ASN A 153 20.47 -21.76 14.65
CA ASN A 153 21.63 -21.17 15.34
C ASN A 153 22.94 -21.94 15.09
N LEU A 154 22.86 -23.26 14.93
CA LEU A 154 24.01 -24.08 14.54
C LEU A 154 24.41 -23.79 13.10
N GLY A 155 23.43 -23.66 12.21
CA GLY A 155 23.63 -23.22 10.82
C GLY A 155 24.39 -21.90 10.69
N ASN A 156 24.01 -20.90 11.50
CA ASN A 156 24.71 -19.61 11.53
C ASN A 156 26.20 -19.77 11.91
N ARG A 157 26.50 -20.64 12.88
CA ARG A 157 27.88 -20.91 13.31
C ARG A 157 28.67 -21.64 12.23
N ILE A 158 28.05 -22.61 11.56
CA ILE A 158 28.66 -23.32 10.41
C ILE A 158 29.05 -22.30 9.34
N ALA A 159 28.15 -21.39 8.98
CA ALA A 159 28.48 -20.30 8.05
C ALA A 159 29.63 -19.42 8.55
N GLY A 160 29.65 -19.07 9.85
CA GLY A 160 30.76 -18.32 10.44
C GLY A 160 32.11 -19.06 10.35
N GLU A 161 32.13 -20.37 10.58
CA GLU A 161 33.34 -21.20 10.41
C GLU A 161 33.75 -21.27 8.93
N VAL A 162 32.80 -21.41 8.02
CA VAL A 162 33.07 -21.39 6.57
C VAL A 162 33.77 -20.08 6.17
N LEU A 163 33.32 -18.93 6.69
CA LEU A 163 33.99 -17.66 6.43
C LEU A 163 35.40 -17.62 7.01
N LEU A 164 35.62 -18.10 8.23
CA LEU A 164 36.94 -18.15 8.87
C LEU A 164 37.91 -19.10 8.16
N GLU A 165 37.44 -20.24 7.68
CA GLU A 165 38.28 -21.29 7.08
C GLU A 165 38.59 -21.02 5.60
N HIS A 166 37.60 -20.54 4.84
CA HIS A 166 37.71 -20.44 3.38
C HIS A 166 37.83 -19.02 2.84
N VAL A 167 37.47 -17.98 3.60
CA VAL A 167 37.32 -16.61 3.06
C VAL A 167 38.25 -15.60 3.74
N ILE A 168 38.14 -15.44 5.06
CA ILE A 168 38.88 -14.44 5.83
C ILE A 168 40.38 -14.75 5.80
N GLY A 169 41.21 -13.74 5.54
CA GLY A 169 42.67 -13.88 5.44
C GLY A 169 43.18 -14.25 4.04
N THR A 170 42.32 -14.33 3.03
CA THR A 170 42.70 -14.71 1.66
C THR A 170 43.05 -13.54 0.74
N ALA A 171 42.91 -12.29 1.21
CA ALA A 171 43.29 -11.07 0.49
C ALA A 171 43.83 -10.01 1.45
N GLU A 172 44.37 -8.93 0.91
CA GLU A 172 44.76 -7.74 1.68
C GLU A 172 44.01 -6.51 1.14
N PRO A 173 43.61 -5.56 2.00
CA PRO A 173 42.93 -4.35 1.56
C PRO A 173 43.95 -3.32 1.05
N ASP A 174 43.55 -2.48 0.09
CA ASP A 174 44.43 -1.42 -0.44
C ASP A 174 44.88 -0.42 0.63
N VAL A 175 43.99 -0.10 1.58
CA VAL A 175 44.23 0.91 2.63
C VAL A 175 43.65 0.45 3.96
N THR A 176 44.47 0.51 5.02
CA THR A 176 44.05 0.35 6.42
C THR A 176 44.17 1.65 7.20
N THR A 177 43.33 1.82 8.22
CA THR A 177 43.34 2.96 9.14
C THR A 177 43.28 2.50 10.60
N PRO A 178 43.65 3.38 11.56
CA PRO A 178 43.46 3.14 13.00
C PRO A 178 41.99 2.95 13.43
N PHE A 179 41.02 3.32 12.59
CA PHE A 179 39.58 3.34 12.90
C PHE A 179 38.79 2.21 12.21
N ASP A 180 39.50 1.27 11.58
CA ASP A 180 38.88 0.17 10.83
C ASP A 180 38.19 -0.83 11.77
N ILE A 181 36.89 -1.05 11.57
CA ILE A 181 36.08 -2.04 12.30
C ILE A 181 35.53 -3.12 11.35
N ALA A 182 35.35 -4.33 11.87
CA ALA A 182 34.58 -5.39 11.20
C ALA A 182 33.20 -5.48 11.86
N LEU A 183 32.14 -5.21 11.11
CA LEU A 183 30.77 -5.25 11.60
C LEU A 183 30.20 -6.67 11.42
N ILE A 184 29.90 -7.36 12.51
CA ILE A 184 29.52 -8.77 12.50
C ILE A 184 28.13 -8.94 13.12
N GLY A 185 27.23 -9.65 12.43
CA GLY A 185 25.89 -9.96 12.92
C GLY A 185 24.80 -8.94 12.53
N GLU A 186 25.13 -7.92 11.74
CA GLU A 186 24.15 -7.07 11.09
C GLU A 186 23.80 -7.63 9.70
N TYR A 187 22.50 -7.77 9.43
CA TYR A 187 21.98 -8.46 8.24
C TYR A 187 21.37 -7.47 7.22
N ASN A 188 21.37 -6.17 7.51
CA ASN A 188 20.78 -5.12 6.69
C ASN A 188 19.30 -5.35 6.33
N VAL A 189 18.53 -5.85 7.29
CA VAL A 189 17.08 -6.06 7.13
C VAL A 189 16.41 -4.69 6.94
N ALA A 190 15.66 -4.55 5.86
CA ALA A 190 14.95 -3.35 5.48
C ALA A 190 15.81 -2.07 5.35
N GLY A 191 17.13 -2.22 5.16
CA GLY A 191 18.04 -1.08 5.05
C GLY A 191 18.52 -0.49 6.39
N ASP A 192 18.55 -1.27 7.48
CA ASP A 192 19.09 -0.82 8.78
C ASP A 192 20.50 -0.20 8.66
N LEU A 193 21.38 -0.71 7.78
CA LEU A 193 22.71 -0.15 7.56
C LEU A 193 22.69 1.19 6.82
N ASP A 194 21.68 1.45 5.99
CA ASP A 194 21.55 2.72 5.27
C ASP A 194 21.41 3.90 6.26
N VAL A 195 20.88 3.61 7.46
CA VAL A 195 20.76 4.55 8.58
C VAL A 195 21.99 4.51 9.49
N VAL A 196 22.47 3.33 9.85
CA VAL A 196 23.50 3.16 10.88
C VAL A 196 24.90 3.50 10.38
N GLU A 197 25.25 3.15 9.14
CA GLU A 197 26.60 3.34 8.63
C GLU A 197 26.99 4.83 8.51
N PRO A 198 26.13 5.75 8.03
CA PRO A 198 26.40 7.18 8.08
C PRO A 198 26.69 7.69 9.48
N LEU A 199 25.98 7.18 10.50
CA LEU A 199 26.20 7.54 11.91
C LEU A 199 27.56 7.04 12.42
N LEU A 200 27.96 5.81 12.08
CA LEU A 200 29.27 5.27 12.41
C LEU A 200 30.40 6.10 11.77
N ARG A 201 30.23 6.48 10.50
CA ARG A 201 31.19 7.32 9.76
C ARG A 201 31.27 8.74 10.34
N GLU A 202 30.14 9.30 10.75
CA GLU A 202 30.09 10.60 11.42
C GLU A 202 30.85 10.58 12.76
N CYS A 203 30.79 9.48 13.50
CA CYS A 203 31.56 9.25 14.73
C CYS A 203 33.07 9.07 14.46
N GLY A 204 33.46 8.80 13.20
CA GLY A 204 34.85 8.60 12.81
C GLY A 204 35.26 7.13 12.66
N PHE A 205 34.32 6.19 12.78
CA PHE A 205 34.59 4.78 12.52
C PHE A 205 34.58 4.49 11.01
N ARG A 206 35.46 3.61 10.55
CA ARG A 206 35.46 3.10 9.18
C ARG A 206 35.08 1.63 9.19
N VAL A 207 33.93 1.29 8.63
CA VAL A 207 33.58 -0.13 8.43
C VAL A 207 34.45 -0.68 7.31
N LEU A 208 35.39 -1.55 7.67
CA LEU A 208 36.29 -2.20 6.71
C LEU A 208 35.61 -3.41 6.06
N SER A 209 34.78 -4.12 6.81
CA SER A 209 34.18 -5.38 6.37
C SER A 209 32.82 -5.59 7.04
N HIS A 210 31.82 -6.03 6.26
CA HIS A 210 30.53 -6.46 6.76
C HIS A 210 30.44 -7.99 6.78
N VAL A 211 29.97 -8.52 7.89
CA VAL A 211 29.62 -9.94 8.05
C VAL A 211 28.21 -9.96 8.65
N THR A 212 27.13 -9.85 7.87
CA THR A 212 27.06 -10.18 6.44
C THR A 212 26.13 -9.30 5.60
N GLY A 213 25.28 -8.46 6.19
CA GLY A 213 24.37 -7.58 5.44
C GLY A 213 25.10 -6.58 4.54
N ASN A 214 24.64 -6.42 3.29
CA ASN A 214 25.23 -5.55 2.26
C ASN A 214 26.72 -5.87 1.96
N ALA A 215 27.20 -7.05 2.34
CA ALA A 215 28.60 -7.38 2.24
C ALA A 215 29.01 -7.70 0.80
N ARG A 216 30.25 -7.37 0.47
CA ARG A 216 30.94 -7.90 -0.71
C ARG A 216 31.82 -9.07 -0.32
N PHE A 217 31.96 -10.05 -1.18
CA PHE A 217 32.84 -11.18 -0.91
C PHE A 217 34.29 -10.69 -0.68
N GLU A 218 34.73 -9.71 -1.46
CA GLU A 218 36.08 -9.16 -1.36
C GLU A 218 36.39 -8.56 0.02
N GLU A 219 35.47 -7.81 0.62
CA GLU A 219 35.72 -7.17 1.91
C GLU A 219 35.74 -8.13 3.10
N ILE A 220 35.08 -9.28 2.98
CA ILE A 220 35.17 -10.33 3.98
C ILE A 220 36.57 -10.95 3.98
N ARG A 221 37.22 -11.06 2.81
CA ARG A 221 38.56 -11.65 2.68
C ARG A 221 39.63 -10.92 3.49
N TYR A 222 39.48 -9.62 3.72
CA TYR A 222 40.41 -8.83 4.51
C TYR A 222 39.88 -8.38 5.89
N ALA A 223 38.83 -9.02 6.40
CA ALA A 223 38.29 -8.73 7.74
C ALA A 223 39.34 -8.87 8.87
N HIS A 224 40.39 -9.67 8.66
CA HIS A 224 41.52 -9.87 9.59
C HIS A 224 42.43 -8.63 9.75
N ARG A 225 42.18 -7.53 9.02
CA ARG A 225 42.92 -6.26 9.17
C ARG A 225 42.23 -5.23 10.05
N ALA A 226 40.98 -5.47 10.45
CA ALA A 226 40.23 -4.62 11.36
C ALA A 226 40.93 -4.48 12.72
N LYS A 227 40.71 -3.35 13.40
CA LYS A 227 41.23 -3.08 14.76
C LYS A 227 40.28 -3.52 15.86
N LEU A 228 39.01 -3.72 15.51
CA LEU A 228 37.96 -4.14 16.43
C LEU A 228 36.85 -4.89 15.66
N SER A 229 36.38 -6.00 16.24
CA SER A 229 35.18 -6.70 15.80
C SER A 229 33.95 -6.19 16.56
N VAL A 230 33.00 -5.59 15.86
CA VAL A 230 31.76 -5.04 16.43
C VAL A 230 30.63 -6.03 16.20
N MET A 231 30.23 -6.74 17.25
CA MET A 231 29.19 -7.75 17.22
C MET A 231 27.81 -7.12 17.45
N VAL A 232 27.01 -6.98 16.39
CA VAL A 232 25.68 -6.38 16.43
C VAL A 232 24.65 -7.44 16.74
N CYS A 233 23.97 -7.32 17.88
CA CYS A 233 22.77 -8.09 18.21
C CYS A 233 22.85 -9.61 17.92
N SER A 234 24.04 -10.23 18.00
CA SER A 234 24.26 -11.57 17.44
C SER A 234 25.19 -12.43 18.26
N ARG A 235 24.61 -13.44 18.90
CA ARG A 235 25.32 -14.65 19.38
C ARG A 235 25.56 -15.66 18.26
N ALA A 236 24.90 -15.47 17.12
CA ALA A 236 24.92 -16.41 16.01
C ALA A 236 26.29 -16.50 15.35
N LEU A 237 27.07 -15.42 15.40
CA LEU A 237 28.41 -15.30 14.80
C LEU A 237 29.51 -15.02 15.83
N ILE A 238 29.28 -15.36 17.09
CA ILE A 238 30.29 -15.16 18.16
C ILE A 238 31.58 -15.93 17.86
N ASN A 239 31.47 -17.06 17.15
CA ASN A 239 32.62 -17.84 16.71
C ASN A 239 33.49 -17.08 15.71
N VAL A 240 32.92 -16.23 14.85
CA VAL A 240 33.69 -15.36 13.94
C VAL A 240 34.54 -14.37 14.75
N ALA A 241 33.94 -13.66 15.70
CA ALA A 241 34.70 -12.75 16.57
C ALA A 241 35.73 -13.47 17.45
N ALA A 242 35.39 -14.64 18.00
CA ALA A 242 36.33 -15.46 18.77
C ALA A 242 37.48 -15.95 17.89
N GLY A 243 37.20 -16.33 16.64
CA GLY A 243 38.18 -16.71 15.63
C GLY A 243 39.11 -15.56 15.26
N LEU A 244 38.56 -14.37 15.01
CA LEU A 244 39.35 -13.15 14.73
C LEU A 244 40.30 -12.80 15.89
N ARG A 245 39.81 -12.95 17.13
CA ARG A 245 40.64 -12.78 18.33
C ARG A 245 41.73 -13.84 18.45
N LYS A 246 41.39 -15.11 18.24
CA LYS A 246 42.32 -16.25 18.40
C LYS A 246 43.42 -16.25 17.34
N GLN A 247 43.08 -15.97 16.09
CA GLN A 247 44.01 -16.08 14.96
C GLN A 247 44.77 -14.78 14.69
N TRP A 248 44.12 -13.61 14.85
CA TRP A 248 44.71 -12.30 14.51
C TRP A 248 44.76 -11.29 15.67
N GLY A 249 44.35 -11.68 16.88
CA GLY A 249 44.44 -10.82 18.06
C GLY A 249 43.42 -9.67 18.12
N ILE A 250 42.42 -9.67 17.23
CA ILE A 250 41.42 -8.59 17.13
C ILE A 250 40.40 -8.76 18.27
N PRO A 251 40.25 -7.78 19.18
CA PRO A 251 39.25 -7.88 20.24
C PRO A 251 37.84 -7.62 19.69
N SER A 252 36.83 -7.97 20.49
CA SER A 252 35.44 -7.80 20.13
C SER A 252 34.65 -7.01 21.18
N VAL A 253 33.62 -6.32 20.72
CA VAL A 253 32.63 -5.61 21.56
C VAL A 253 31.22 -6.01 21.11
N GLU A 254 30.34 -6.32 22.06
CA GLU A 254 28.92 -6.58 21.78
C GLU A 254 28.12 -5.28 21.85
N VAL A 255 27.31 -5.02 20.83
CA VAL A 255 26.53 -3.79 20.68
C VAL A 255 25.10 -4.05 20.21
N SER A 256 24.23 -3.06 20.39
CA SER A 256 22.87 -3.06 19.84
C SER A 256 22.50 -1.69 19.29
N PHE A 257 21.88 -1.68 18.12
CA PHE A 257 21.50 -0.45 17.43
C PHE A 257 20.01 -0.12 17.56
N PHE A 258 19.24 -0.87 18.35
CA PHE A 258 17.80 -0.63 18.52
C PHE A 258 17.52 0.18 19.78
N GLY A 259 16.94 1.37 19.61
CA GLY A 259 16.69 2.32 20.69
C GLY A 259 17.81 3.36 20.81
N ALA A 260 17.43 4.55 21.28
CA ALA A 260 18.35 5.67 21.49
C ALA A 260 19.36 5.36 22.59
N THR A 261 18.89 4.70 23.66
CA THR A 261 19.74 4.31 24.79
C THR A 261 20.83 3.32 24.37
N GLU A 262 20.48 2.31 23.57
CA GLU A 262 21.43 1.28 23.14
C GLU A 262 22.36 1.74 22.04
N ILE A 263 21.90 2.56 21.07
CA ILE A 263 22.81 3.10 20.05
C ILE A 263 23.86 4.03 20.69
N ALA A 264 23.45 4.91 21.62
CA ALA A 264 24.40 5.78 22.33
C ALA A 264 25.40 4.97 23.16
N ARG A 265 24.95 3.94 23.87
CA ARG A 265 25.84 3.01 24.60
C ARG A 265 26.80 2.29 23.66
N SER A 266 26.32 1.86 22.49
CA SER A 266 27.11 1.14 21.49
C SER A 266 28.21 2.00 20.89
N LEU A 267 27.91 3.25 20.52
CA LEU A 267 28.91 4.18 19.99
C LEU A 267 30.03 4.46 21.01
N ARG A 268 29.67 4.65 22.29
CA ARG A 268 30.62 4.81 23.40
C ARG A 268 31.49 3.58 23.59
N ALA A 269 30.89 2.39 23.56
CA ALA A 269 31.60 1.12 23.73
C ALA A 269 32.60 0.86 22.58
N ILE A 270 32.21 1.16 21.33
CA ILE A 270 33.09 1.04 20.16
C ILE A 270 34.29 2.00 20.29
N ALA A 271 34.04 3.27 20.65
CA ALA A 271 35.11 4.25 20.84
C ALA A 271 36.11 3.82 21.92
N LEU A 272 35.60 3.41 23.09
CA LEU A 272 36.44 2.93 24.19
C LEU A 272 37.30 1.73 23.79
N ALA A 273 36.70 0.77 23.06
CA ALA A 273 37.40 -0.42 22.63
C ALA A 273 38.45 -0.14 21.55
N LEU A 274 38.20 0.77 20.61
CA LEU A 274 39.17 1.18 19.58
C LEU A 274 40.36 1.93 20.17
N GLU A 275 40.14 2.81 21.14
CA GLU A 275 41.25 3.51 21.80
C GLU A 275 42.15 2.57 22.62
N ALA A 276 41.56 1.51 23.18
CA ALA A 276 42.32 0.49 23.89
C ALA A 276 43.21 -0.34 22.95
N THR A 277 42.86 -0.44 21.66
CA THR A 277 43.63 -1.22 20.67
C THR A 277 44.57 -0.39 19.81
N SER A 278 44.30 0.91 19.66
CA SER A 278 45.07 1.82 18.82
C SER A 278 45.40 3.11 19.58
N PRO A 279 46.66 3.28 20.03
CA PRO A 279 47.09 4.52 20.68
C PRO A 279 46.93 5.76 19.80
N GLU A 280 46.98 5.60 18.47
CA GLU A 280 46.76 6.68 17.50
C GLU A 280 45.30 7.14 17.47
N ALA A 281 44.33 6.23 17.71
CA ALA A 281 42.91 6.58 17.81
C ALA A 281 42.62 7.39 19.09
N ALA A 282 43.34 7.10 20.18
CA ALA A 282 43.24 7.85 21.45
C ALA A 282 43.75 9.30 21.35
N VAL A 283 44.63 9.60 20.38
CA VAL A 283 45.16 10.95 20.14
C VAL A 283 44.21 11.79 19.26
N ALA A 284 43.24 11.16 18.58
CA ALA A 284 42.39 11.80 17.57
C ALA A 284 41.06 12.42 18.10
N GLY A 285 40.83 12.46 19.41
CA GLY A 285 39.61 13.05 20.00
C GLY A 285 38.31 12.28 19.66
N LEU A 286 38.41 10.96 19.52
CA LEU A 286 37.31 10.10 19.05
C LEU A 286 36.11 10.12 20.02
N ARG A 287 36.36 10.12 21.34
CA ARG A 287 35.29 10.22 22.35
C ARG A 287 34.56 11.55 22.30
N GLU A 288 35.28 12.67 22.21
CA GLU A 288 34.66 14.00 22.13
C GLU A 288 33.78 14.11 20.88
N ARG A 289 34.25 13.55 19.76
CA ARG A 289 33.46 13.45 18.53
C ARG A 289 32.20 12.60 18.75
N VAL A 290 32.32 11.40 19.31
CA VAL A 290 31.18 10.52 19.58
C VAL A 290 30.14 11.18 20.50
N GLU A 291 30.56 11.80 21.59
CA GLU A 291 29.63 12.51 22.49
C GLU A 291 28.97 13.71 21.79
N SER A 292 29.72 14.45 20.95
CA SER A 292 29.14 15.54 20.15
C SER A 292 28.09 15.03 19.16
N VAL A 293 28.32 13.88 18.53
CA VAL A 293 27.37 13.26 17.60
C VAL A 293 26.12 12.79 18.36
N ILE A 294 26.31 12.07 19.48
CA ILE A 294 25.20 11.61 20.34
C ILE A 294 24.34 12.79 20.80
N ALA A 295 24.96 13.83 21.38
CA ALA A 295 24.23 14.99 21.89
C ALA A 295 23.41 15.69 20.79
N ARG A 296 23.95 15.76 19.57
CA ARG A 296 23.26 16.36 18.42
C ARG A 296 22.04 15.53 18.00
N HIS A 297 22.21 14.23 17.82
CA HIS A 297 21.13 13.33 17.39
C HIS A 297 20.05 13.14 18.47
N GLU A 298 20.42 13.02 19.75
CA GLU A 298 19.46 12.95 20.86
C GLU A 298 18.67 14.26 21.04
N GLY A 299 19.33 15.41 20.81
CA GLY A 299 18.68 16.72 20.82
C GLY A 299 17.58 16.85 19.76
N ASP A 300 17.86 16.41 18.53
CA ASP A 300 16.90 16.38 17.42
C ASP A 300 15.80 15.32 17.64
N LEU A 301 16.17 14.13 18.13
CA LEU A 301 15.26 13.01 18.35
C LEU A 301 14.07 13.40 19.24
N LYS A 302 14.31 14.14 20.32
CA LYS A 302 13.22 14.55 21.23
C LYS A 302 12.15 15.39 20.52
N ALA A 303 12.56 16.32 19.65
CA ALA A 303 11.65 17.13 18.86
C ALA A 303 10.86 16.24 17.87
N ARG A 304 11.55 15.30 17.23
CA ARG A 304 10.97 14.37 16.25
C ARG A 304 10.03 13.33 16.86
N LEU A 305 10.24 12.93 18.12
CA LEU A 305 9.37 11.98 18.82
C LEU A 305 8.13 12.62 19.44
N THR A 306 8.10 13.95 19.58
CA THR A 306 6.98 14.71 20.17
C THR A 306 5.60 14.39 19.54
N PRO A 307 5.46 14.13 18.22
CA PRO A 307 4.18 13.77 17.61
C PRO A 307 3.60 12.39 18.00
N TYR A 308 4.38 11.51 18.63
CA TYR A 308 4.02 10.10 18.88
C TYR A 308 3.62 9.82 20.33
N THR A 309 3.06 10.81 21.04
CA THR A 309 2.57 10.68 22.43
C THR A 309 1.49 9.62 22.63
N VAL A 310 0.81 9.18 21.56
CA VAL A 310 -0.17 8.09 21.59
C VAL A 310 0.43 6.76 22.08
N LEU A 311 1.75 6.61 22.00
CA LEU A 311 2.47 5.42 22.45
C LEU A 311 2.65 5.38 23.98
N HIS A 312 2.59 6.53 24.65
CA HIS A 312 2.79 6.59 26.10
C HIS A 312 1.66 5.86 26.82
N GLY A 313 2.01 4.86 27.62
CA GLY A 313 1.04 4.05 28.37
C GLY A 313 0.38 2.93 27.55
N GLN A 314 0.77 2.74 26.28
CA GLN A 314 0.41 1.53 25.54
C GLN A 314 1.09 0.31 26.18
N ARG A 315 0.39 -0.82 26.25
CA ARG A 315 0.86 -2.05 26.91
C ARG A 315 1.13 -3.12 25.87
N ALA A 316 2.41 -3.31 25.54
CA ALA A 316 2.87 -4.19 24.48
C ALA A 316 3.11 -5.62 24.95
N VAL A 317 2.68 -6.58 24.14
CA VAL A 317 3.19 -7.95 24.15
C VAL A 317 4.30 -8.04 23.11
N LEU A 318 5.53 -8.22 23.56
CA LEU A 318 6.70 -8.36 22.69
C LEU A 318 6.97 -9.84 22.43
N TYR A 319 6.67 -10.31 21.23
CA TYR A 319 7.05 -11.64 20.78
C TYR A 319 8.05 -11.58 19.63
N SER A 320 9.30 -11.34 20.00
CA SER A 320 10.47 -11.58 19.16
C SER A 320 11.33 -12.69 19.77
N GLY A 321 12.30 -13.21 19.01
CA GLY A 321 13.17 -14.29 19.48
C GLY A 321 14.63 -13.87 19.61
N GLY A 322 15.31 -14.44 20.60
CA GLY A 322 16.76 -14.29 20.79
C GLY A 322 17.15 -12.88 21.23
N VAL A 323 18.20 -12.35 20.63
CA VAL A 323 18.79 -11.05 20.98
C VAL A 323 17.82 -9.87 20.69
N LYS A 324 16.86 -10.05 19.77
CA LYS A 324 15.84 -9.03 19.48
C LYS A 324 14.88 -8.78 20.64
N SER A 325 14.68 -9.76 21.53
CA SER A 325 13.72 -9.65 22.63
C SER A 325 14.09 -8.54 23.63
N TRP A 326 15.38 -8.32 23.90
CA TRP A 326 15.80 -7.24 24.79
C TRP A 326 16.10 -5.95 24.03
N SER A 327 16.64 -6.02 22.81
CA SER A 327 16.95 -4.81 22.02
C SER A 327 15.68 -4.05 21.63
N MET A 328 14.64 -4.78 21.21
CA MET A 328 13.33 -4.18 20.94
C MET A 328 12.63 -3.73 22.23
N ALA A 329 12.86 -4.43 23.35
CA ALA A 329 12.35 -3.97 24.64
C ALA A 329 12.93 -2.61 25.04
N SER A 330 14.22 -2.37 24.79
CA SER A 330 14.83 -1.05 25.01
C SER A 330 14.23 0.00 24.10
N ALA A 331 14.09 -0.28 22.79
CA ALA A 331 13.49 0.66 21.84
C ALA A 331 12.05 1.05 22.23
N LEU A 332 11.23 0.07 22.63
CA LEU A 332 9.86 0.32 23.10
C LEU A 332 9.84 1.14 24.41
N THR A 333 10.79 0.90 25.31
CA THR A 333 10.94 1.67 26.56
C THR A 333 11.32 3.12 26.27
N ASP A 334 12.23 3.35 25.31
CA ASP A 334 12.62 4.69 24.85
C ASP A 334 11.42 5.47 24.24
N LEU A 335 10.43 4.75 23.69
CA LEU A 335 9.16 5.31 23.17
C LEU A 335 8.05 5.46 24.23
N GLY A 336 8.31 5.10 25.49
CA GLY A 336 7.33 5.18 26.58
C GLY A 336 6.23 4.11 26.54
N VAL A 337 6.46 3.00 25.83
CA VAL A 337 5.55 1.84 25.77
C VAL A 337 5.84 0.91 26.95
N GLU A 338 4.82 0.56 27.73
CA GLU A 338 4.92 -0.41 28.82
C GLU A 338 4.93 -1.83 28.24
N ILE A 339 5.88 -2.67 28.63
CA ILE A 339 5.95 -4.05 28.14
C ILE A 339 5.30 -4.99 29.14
N LEU A 340 4.14 -5.54 28.78
CA LEU A 340 3.36 -6.44 29.63
C LEU A 340 3.97 -7.83 29.72
N ALA A 341 4.43 -8.34 28.58
CA ALA A 341 4.99 -9.68 28.47
C ALA A 341 6.02 -9.75 27.34
N VAL A 342 7.09 -10.52 27.57
CA VAL A 342 8.10 -10.84 26.56
C VAL A 342 8.12 -12.34 26.33
N GLY A 343 7.98 -12.74 25.07
CA GLY A 343 8.13 -14.12 24.64
C GLY A 343 9.59 -14.58 24.73
N THR A 344 9.89 -15.60 25.52
CA THR A 344 11.28 -16.09 25.73
C THR A 344 11.55 -17.48 25.18
N LYS A 345 10.60 -18.11 24.49
CA LYS A 345 10.75 -19.44 23.89
C LYS A 345 12.04 -19.61 23.05
N LYS A 346 12.48 -18.53 22.41
CA LYS A 346 13.66 -18.48 21.52
C LYS A 346 14.86 -17.77 22.15
N SER A 347 14.77 -17.37 23.41
CA SER A 347 15.77 -16.57 24.12
C SER A 347 16.66 -17.46 24.98
N SER A 348 17.92 -17.07 25.15
CA SER A 348 18.84 -17.74 26.07
C SER A 348 18.72 -17.15 27.48
N VAL A 349 19.25 -17.85 28.49
CA VAL A 349 19.22 -17.38 29.90
C VAL A 349 19.80 -15.97 30.05
N GLN A 350 20.90 -15.69 29.34
CA GLN A 350 21.53 -14.37 29.36
C GLN A 350 20.70 -13.31 28.60
N ASP A 351 19.94 -13.70 27.56
CA ASP A 351 18.98 -12.78 26.94
C ASP A 351 17.85 -12.44 27.91
N GLU A 352 17.36 -13.42 28.68
CA GLU A 352 16.37 -13.18 29.74
C GLU A 352 16.91 -12.28 30.84
N GLU A 353 18.18 -12.43 31.23
CA GLU A 353 18.86 -11.51 32.16
C GLU A 353 18.91 -10.09 31.58
N LYS A 354 19.28 -9.93 30.31
CA LYS A 354 19.25 -8.61 29.64
C LYS A 354 17.85 -8.02 29.58
N VAL A 355 16.81 -8.82 29.31
CA VAL A 355 15.42 -8.37 29.38
C VAL A 355 15.08 -7.87 30.79
N ARG A 356 15.47 -8.59 31.85
CA ARG A 356 15.25 -8.16 33.24
C ARG A 356 16.06 -6.91 33.61
N LEU A 357 17.25 -6.71 33.03
CA LEU A 357 18.02 -5.48 33.22
C LEU A 357 17.34 -4.25 32.60
N VAL A 358 16.69 -4.43 31.44
CA VAL A 358 15.96 -3.36 30.75
C VAL A 358 14.60 -3.09 31.40
N LEU A 359 13.84 -4.13 31.75
CA LEU A 359 12.44 -4.03 32.19
C LEU A 359 12.24 -4.14 33.70
N GLY A 360 13.28 -4.48 34.46
CA GLY A 360 13.21 -4.79 35.89
C GLY A 360 12.99 -6.28 36.18
N ASN A 361 13.23 -6.67 37.45
CA ASN A 361 13.17 -8.08 37.87
C ASN A 361 11.76 -8.70 37.81
N ASP A 362 10.73 -7.87 37.84
CA ASP A 362 9.31 -8.29 37.76
C ASP A 362 8.82 -8.47 36.31
N ALA A 363 9.71 -8.32 35.32
CA ALA A 363 9.39 -8.50 33.91
C ALA A 363 8.81 -9.90 33.64
N ARG A 364 7.61 -9.93 33.04
CA ARG A 364 6.90 -11.18 32.77
C ARG A 364 7.43 -11.86 31.50
N LEU A 365 8.15 -12.94 31.70
CA LEU A 365 8.71 -13.76 30.62
C LEU A 365 7.81 -14.99 30.38
N ILE A 366 7.37 -15.21 29.14
CA ILE A 366 6.42 -16.27 28.80
C ILE A 366 7.01 -17.20 27.73
N GLU A 367 7.02 -18.51 28.02
CA GLU A 367 7.48 -19.54 27.07
C GLU A 367 6.39 -19.97 26.08
N ASP A 368 5.11 -20.05 26.51
CA ASP A 368 4.01 -20.34 25.61
C ASP A 368 3.45 -19.07 25.00
N ILE A 369 3.56 -18.96 23.68
CA ILE A 369 3.19 -17.79 22.90
C ILE A 369 2.26 -18.22 21.77
N SER A 370 1.50 -19.28 22.04
CA SER A 370 0.43 -19.76 21.17
C SER A 370 -0.62 -18.66 20.96
N PRO A 371 -1.38 -18.71 19.85
CA PRO A 371 -2.48 -17.78 19.63
C PRO A 371 -3.44 -17.69 20.83
N ALA A 372 -3.71 -18.81 21.51
CA ALA A 372 -4.55 -18.83 22.71
C ALA A 372 -3.96 -17.99 23.86
N THR A 373 -2.66 -18.12 24.12
CA THR A 373 -1.99 -17.35 25.18
C THR A 373 -1.91 -15.86 24.83
N ILE A 374 -1.60 -15.50 23.59
CA ILE A 374 -1.62 -14.09 23.15
C ILE A 374 -3.04 -13.50 23.33
N ARG A 375 -4.09 -14.23 22.92
CA ARG A 375 -5.49 -13.79 23.11
C ARG A 375 -5.83 -13.55 24.58
N ARG A 376 -5.36 -14.41 25.49
CA ARG A 376 -5.56 -14.24 26.93
C ARG A 376 -4.93 -12.94 27.46
N LEU A 377 -3.69 -12.63 27.03
CA LEU A 377 -3.00 -11.39 27.45
C LEU A 377 -3.77 -10.14 27.01
N PHE A 378 -4.40 -10.17 25.83
CA PHE A 378 -5.26 -9.08 25.36
C PHE A 378 -6.61 -9.03 26.09
N ALA A 379 -7.26 -10.17 26.29
CA ALA A 379 -8.62 -10.23 26.84
C ALA A 379 -8.69 -10.02 28.36
N GLU A 380 -7.74 -10.59 29.11
CA GLU A 380 -7.80 -10.62 30.58
C GLU A 380 -6.84 -9.62 31.25
N GLU A 381 -5.74 -9.28 30.56
CA GLU A 381 -4.62 -8.59 31.20
C GLU A 381 -4.35 -7.20 30.64
N GLY A 382 -5.14 -6.76 29.66
CA GLY A 382 -5.14 -5.40 29.14
C GLY A 382 -3.95 -5.06 28.25
N ALA A 383 -3.43 -6.01 27.47
CA ALA A 383 -2.52 -5.70 26.37
C ALA A 383 -3.25 -4.87 25.30
N THR A 384 -2.55 -3.87 24.74
CA THR A 384 -3.10 -2.98 23.72
C THR A 384 -2.34 -3.07 22.39
N LEU A 385 -1.14 -3.64 22.37
CA LEU A 385 -0.25 -3.65 21.21
C LEU A 385 0.52 -4.98 21.11
N LEU A 386 0.63 -5.54 19.91
CA LEU A 386 1.42 -6.75 19.64
C LEU A 386 2.63 -6.40 18.78
N VAL A 387 3.83 -6.55 19.32
CA VAL A 387 5.09 -6.36 18.59
C VAL A 387 5.68 -7.73 18.34
N ALA A 388 5.56 -8.26 17.13
CA ALA A 388 5.97 -9.63 16.85
C ALA A 388 6.40 -9.84 15.39
N GLY A 389 6.64 -11.08 14.98
CA GLY A 389 6.92 -11.40 13.57
C GLY A 389 5.68 -11.56 12.69
N GLY A 390 5.86 -11.52 11.37
CA GLY A 390 4.82 -11.66 10.35
C GLY A 390 3.87 -12.86 10.51
N ARG A 391 4.31 -13.96 11.12
CA ARG A 391 3.42 -15.08 11.48
C ARG A 391 2.25 -14.71 12.40
N ASN A 392 2.45 -13.74 13.28
CA ASN A 392 1.39 -13.26 14.17
C ASN A 392 0.59 -12.10 13.56
N ARG A 393 0.98 -11.60 12.37
CA ARG A 393 0.25 -10.56 11.65
C ARG A 393 -1.19 -10.96 11.41
N TYR A 394 -1.42 -12.19 10.94
CA TYR A 394 -2.78 -12.69 10.70
C TYR A 394 -3.60 -12.82 11.98
N LEU A 395 -2.99 -13.21 13.11
CA LEU A 395 -3.69 -13.25 14.38
C LEU A 395 -4.10 -11.84 14.82
N ALA A 396 -3.16 -10.89 14.80
CA ALA A 396 -3.43 -9.51 15.17
C ALA A 396 -4.46 -8.87 14.24
N ALA A 397 -4.34 -9.11 12.93
CA ALA A 397 -5.32 -8.67 11.94
C ALA A 397 -6.69 -9.29 12.24
N LYS A 398 -6.84 -10.61 12.44
CA LYS A 398 -8.16 -11.20 12.73
C LYS A 398 -8.77 -10.69 14.04
N GLU A 399 -7.98 -10.54 15.09
CA GLU A 399 -8.46 -10.10 16.41
C GLU A 399 -8.60 -8.57 16.53
N GLY A 400 -8.12 -7.80 15.56
CA GLY A 400 -8.23 -6.34 15.58
C GLY A 400 -7.29 -5.67 16.59
N TRP A 401 -6.02 -6.10 16.62
CA TRP A 401 -5.00 -5.57 17.52
C TRP A 401 -3.95 -4.75 16.77
N PRO A 402 -3.52 -3.58 17.30
CA PRO A 402 -2.31 -2.91 16.86
C PRO A 402 -1.14 -3.88 16.73
N PHE A 403 -0.46 -3.83 15.59
CA PHE A 403 0.60 -4.76 15.23
C PHE A 403 1.69 -4.08 14.41
N VAL A 404 2.94 -4.37 14.77
CA VAL A 404 4.12 -4.01 13.98
C VAL A 404 5.02 -5.24 13.84
N ASP A 405 5.49 -5.49 12.61
CA ASP A 405 6.43 -6.57 12.31
C ASP A 405 7.87 -6.14 12.60
N VAL A 406 8.54 -6.84 13.52
CA VAL A 406 9.94 -6.58 13.89
C VAL A 406 10.93 -7.66 13.40
N ASN A 407 10.43 -8.68 12.70
CA ASN A 407 11.23 -9.77 12.16
C ASN A 407 11.83 -9.45 10.78
N GLN A 408 12.46 -10.45 10.16
CA GLN A 408 13.17 -10.30 8.87
C GLN A 408 12.27 -10.00 7.67
N GLU A 409 10.95 -10.15 7.83
CA GLU A 409 9.93 -9.92 6.79
C GLU A 409 9.50 -8.45 6.71
N ARG A 410 9.96 -7.60 7.64
CA ARG A 410 9.60 -6.19 7.68
C ARG A 410 10.22 -5.42 6.50
N GLU A 411 9.55 -4.32 6.12
CA GLU A 411 9.95 -3.45 5.00
C GLU A 411 10.59 -2.13 5.47
N THR A 412 10.61 -1.85 6.78
CA THR A 412 11.12 -0.58 7.35
C THR A 412 12.32 -0.80 8.28
N ALA A 413 13.31 0.08 8.15
CA ALA A 413 14.50 0.13 8.99
C ALA A 413 14.16 0.66 10.40
N TYR A 414 14.61 -0.05 11.43
CA TYR A 414 14.37 0.28 12.85
C TYR A 414 15.66 0.48 13.66
N ALA A 415 16.83 0.31 13.05
CA ALA A 415 18.11 0.59 13.71
C ALA A 415 18.48 2.09 13.71
N GLY A 416 19.24 2.51 14.72
CA GLY A 416 19.71 3.88 14.90
C GLY A 416 18.61 4.86 15.37
N TYR A 417 18.96 6.14 15.44
CA TYR A 417 18.03 7.20 15.84
C TYR A 417 16.88 7.37 14.84
N GLU A 418 17.17 7.32 13.54
CA GLU A 418 16.14 7.36 12.49
C GLU A 418 15.20 6.16 12.58
N GLY A 419 15.76 4.96 12.79
CA GLY A 419 14.98 3.74 12.92
C GLY A 419 14.05 3.75 14.13
N LEU A 420 14.43 4.42 15.24
CA LEU A 420 13.54 4.61 16.38
C LEU A 420 12.34 5.52 16.02
N VAL A 421 12.56 6.56 15.22
CA VAL A 421 11.47 7.42 14.72
C VAL A 421 10.56 6.66 13.76
N ASN A 422 11.13 5.83 12.88
CA ASN A 422 10.36 4.97 11.99
C ASN A 422 9.50 3.97 12.79
N LEU A 423 10.08 3.32 13.79
CA LEU A 423 9.34 2.42 14.69
C LEU A 423 8.22 3.16 15.42
N ALA A 424 8.47 4.37 15.93
CA ALA A 424 7.44 5.19 16.55
C ALA A 424 6.31 5.55 15.58
N CYS A 425 6.67 5.86 14.33
CA CYS A 425 5.71 6.14 13.27
C CYS A 425 4.81 4.93 12.98
N ASP A 426 5.39 3.75 12.76
CA ASP A 426 4.63 2.53 12.46
C ASP A 426 3.76 2.08 13.63
N LEU A 427 4.29 2.13 14.86
CA LEU A 427 3.52 1.82 16.06
C LEU A 427 2.38 2.81 16.24
N SER A 428 2.64 4.11 16.11
CA SER A 428 1.63 5.15 16.26
C SER A 428 0.56 5.05 15.18
N ALA A 429 0.95 4.72 13.94
CA ALA A 429 0.04 4.49 12.83
C ALA A 429 -0.87 3.30 13.13
N SER A 430 -0.29 2.17 13.56
CA SER A 430 -1.06 0.98 13.90
C SER A 430 -2.04 1.23 15.05
N VAL A 431 -1.57 1.81 16.16
CA VAL A 431 -2.44 2.14 17.32
C VAL A 431 -3.61 3.02 16.91
N ARG A 432 -3.36 4.13 16.20
CA ARG A 432 -4.41 5.05 15.74
C ARG A 432 -5.42 4.38 14.81
N PHE A 433 -4.95 3.51 13.90
CA PHE A 433 -5.81 2.78 12.99
C PHE A 433 -6.80 1.89 13.76
N TYR A 434 -6.32 1.05 14.68
CA TYR A 434 -7.19 0.13 15.42
C TYR A 434 -8.04 0.83 16.51
N GLU A 435 -7.55 1.90 17.15
CA GLU A 435 -8.35 2.71 18.07
C GLU A 435 -9.56 3.34 17.37
N ARG A 436 -9.37 3.88 16.16
CA ARG A 436 -10.46 4.42 15.35
C ARG A 436 -11.50 3.37 14.97
N GLN A 437 -11.07 2.14 14.68
CA GLN A 437 -12.02 1.06 14.41
C GLN A 437 -12.77 0.59 15.67
N ARG A 438 -12.19 0.72 16.86
CA ARG A 438 -12.84 0.35 18.13
C ARG A 438 -13.84 1.39 18.64
N LEU A 439 -13.57 2.67 18.39
CA LEU A 439 -14.38 3.79 18.91
C LEU A 439 -15.67 4.04 18.11
N ASP A 440 -15.83 3.44 16.93
CA ASP A 440 -16.99 3.67 16.06
C ASP A 440 -18.08 2.60 16.13
N ILE A 441 -18.64 2.47 17.34
CA ILE A 441 -20.07 2.14 17.51
C ILE A 441 -20.86 3.43 17.84
N SER A 442 -20.19 4.59 17.91
CA SER A 442 -20.80 5.89 18.20
C SER A 442 -20.78 6.82 16.98
N LEU A 443 -21.94 7.45 16.74
CA LEU A 443 -22.29 8.45 15.71
C LEU A 443 -21.15 9.39 15.27
N PRO A 444 -21.17 9.88 14.02
CA PRO A 444 -20.07 10.64 13.42
C PRO A 444 -19.69 11.86 14.26
N GLY A 445 -18.53 11.80 14.90
CA GLY A 445 -17.89 12.98 15.46
C GLY A 445 -17.48 13.90 14.31
N MET A 446 -18.20 15.02 14.15
CA MET A 446 -17.83 16.06 13.20
C MET A 446 -16.38 16.49 13.47
N ARG A 447 -15.47 16.21 12.52
CA ARG A 447 -14.19 16.89 12.46
C ARG A 447 -14.42 18.38 12.23
N GLU A 448 -13.41 19.17 12.60
CA GLU A 448 -13.37 20.57 12.21
C GLU A 448 -13.52 20.68 10.68
N PRO A 449 -14.36 21.62 10.19
CA PRO A 449 -14.62 21.77 8.77
C PRO A 449 -13.32 22.09 8.03
N ALA A 450 -13.17 21.49 6.84
CA ALA A 450 -11.98 21.69 6.03
C ALA A 450 -11.79 23.18 5.69
N VAL A 451 -10.53 23.64 5.70
CA VAL A 451 -10.21 25.01 5.26
C VAL A 451 -10.36 25.04 3.74
N VAL A 452 -11.41 25.71 3.25
CA VAL A 452 -11.66 25.87 1.81
C VAL A 452 -10.98 27.15 1.34
N ARG A 453 -10.08 27.02 0.36
CA ARG A 453 -9.41 28.13 -0.31
C ARG A 453 -9.72 28.10 -1.81
N ALA A 454 -10.02 29.26 -2.36
CA ALA A 454 -10.08 29.45 -3.81
C ALA A 454 -8.75 30.02 -4.28
N GLU A 455 -8.22 29.51 -5.38
CA GLU A 455 -6.97 30.00 -5.91
C GLU A 455 -7.16 31.30 -6.71
N GLU A 456 -6.41 32.34 -6.35
CA GLU A 456 -6.44 33.65 -7.02
C GLU A 456 -5.44 33.70 -8.19
N ARG A 457 -5.65 32.85 -9.21
CA ARG A 457 -4.92 32.92 -10.49
C ARG A 457 -5.86 33.38 -11.61
N ALA A 458 -5.33 34.24 -12.50
CA ALA A 458 -6.11 34.78 -13.62
C ALA A 458 -6.37 33.76 -14.76
N GLY A 459 -5.63 32.66 -14.79
CA GLY A 459 -5.77 31.60 -15.80
C GLY A 459 -5.64 30.22 -15.20
N THR A 460 -6.13 29.22 -15.94
CA THR A 460 -6.12 27.80 -15.58
C THR A 460 -4.99 27.08 -16.33
N ILE A 461 -4.21 26.25 -15.64
CA ILE A 461 -3.12 25.45 -16.22
C ILE A 461 -3.44 23.97 -15.98
N ASP A 462 -3.46 23.17 -17.05
CA ASP A 462 -3.86 21.76 -17.00
C ASP A 462 -5.23 21.63 -16.27
N ALA A 463 -6.29 22.10 -16.91
CA ALA A 463 -7.61 22.22 -16.29
C ALA A 463 -8.12 20.88 -15.73
N LEU A 464 -8.56 20.90 -14.47
CA LEU A 464 -9.30 19.80 -13.83
C LEU A 464 -10.79 19.81 -14.21
N LYS A 465 -11.32 21.02 -14.44
CA LYS A 465 -12.73 21.30 -14.68
C LYS A 465 -13.21 20.80 -16.04
N ASN A 466 -14.32 20.08 -16.05
CA ASN A 466 -15.04 19.67 -17.26
C ASN A 466 -16.28 20.53 -17.52
N ALA A 467 -16.76 20.52 -18.76
CA ALA A 467 -17.89 21.34 -19.20
C ALA A 467 -19.25 20.82 -18.67
N PRO A 468 -20.15 21.69 -18.20
CA PRO A 468 -21.53 21.35 -17.85
C PRO A 468 -22.30 20.62 -18.95
N SER A 469 -22.19 21.06 -20.22
CA SER A 469 -22.87 20.39 -21.33
C SER A 469 -22.48 18.92 -21.49
N LEU A 470 -21.22 18.58 -21.17
CA LEU A 470 -20.75 17.19 -21.12
C LEU A 470 -21.39 16.44 -19.95
N GLY A 471 -21.46 17.04 -18.76
CA GLY A 471 -22.14 16.46 -17.60
C GLY A 471 -23.61 16.14 -17.88
N ALA A 472 -24.33 17.06 -18.52
CA ALA A 472 -25.70 16.86 -18.97
C ALA A 472 -25.81 15.69 -19.97
N ALA A 473 -24.94 15.67 -20.98
CA ALA A 473 -24.92 14.60 -21.98
C ALA A 473 -24.59 13.21 -21.38
N LEU A 474 -23.72 13.17 -20.36
CA LEU A 474 -23.40 11.95 -19.62
C LEU A 474 -24.62 11.42 -18.86
N ALA A 475 -25.32 12.27 -18.09
CA ALA A 475 -26.55 11.87 -17.40
C ALA A 475 -27.59 11.29 -18.36
N LEU A 476 -27.75 11.91 -19.54
CA LEU A 476 -28.70 11.48 -20.56
C LEU A 476 -28.32 10.16 -21.25
N GLN A 477 -27.08 9.66 -21.10
CA GLN A 477 -26.74 8.31 -21.54
C GLN A 477 -27.44 7.21 -20.73
N GLY A 478 -27.93 7.55 -19.53
CA GLY A 478 -28.59 6.59 -18.65
C GLY A 478 -30.09 6.49 -18.85
N VAL A 479 -30.62 7.04 -19.94
CA VAL A 479 -32.03 6.96 -20.31
C VAL A 479 -32.16 6.19 -21.62
N ASP A 480 -33.00 5.16 -21.62
CA ASP A 480 -33.18 4.29 -22.78
C ASP A 480 -33.85 5.05 -23.93
N ARG A 481 -33.34 4.83 -25.15
CA ARG A 481 -33.79 5.49 -26.38
C ARG A 481 -33.77 7.02 -26.32
N ALA A 482 -32.91 7.60 -25.50
CA ALA A 482 -32.71 9.05 -25.42
C ALA A 482 -31.68 9.56 -26.45
N ILE A 483 -31.85 10.81 -26.89
CA ILE A 483 -30.84 11.53 -27.66
C ILE A 483 -30.58 12.92 -27.07
N PRO A 484 -29.40 13.15 -26.46
CA PRO A 484 -28.99 14.49 -26.07
C PRO A 484 -28.51 15.26 -27.30
N VAL A 485 -29.05 16.46 -27.50
CA VAL A 485 -28.70 17.36 -28.60
C VAL A 485 -28.25 18.70 -28.04
N LEU A 486 -26.98 19.04 -28.24
CA LEU A 486 -26.43 20.33 -27.83
C LEU A 486 -26.78 21.42 -28.85
N HIS A 487 -27.53 22.42 -28.41
CA HIS A 487 -27.87 23.61 -29.17
C HIS A 487 -26.70 24.60 -29.20
N ALA A 488 -25.69 24.27 -29.99
CA ALA A 488 -24.44 25.01 -30.11
C ALA A 488 -23.77 24.80 -31.47
N ALA A 489 -22.59 25.40 -31.64
CA ALA A 489 -21.72 25.13 -32.77
C ALA A 489 -21.26 23.66 -32.79
N GLN A 490 -21.03 23.11 -33.98
CA GLN A 490 -20.74 21.69 -34.18
C GLN A 490 -19.53 21.17 -33.36
N GLY A 491 -18.51 22.01 -33.17
CA GLY A 491 -17.29 21.63 -32.46
C GLY A 491 -17.47 21.31 -30.98
N CYS A 492 -18.47 21.91 -30.31
CA CYS A 492 -18.70 21.77 -28.87
C CYS A 492 -19.02 20.33 -28.46
N THR A 493 -19.65 19.55 -29.34
CA THR A 493 -20.06 18.17 -29.07
C THR A 493 -18.93 17.16 -29.32
N PHE A 494 -18.06 17.44 -30.30
CA PHE A 494 -17.07 16.47 -30.77
C PHE A 494 -16.06 16.06 -29.69
N LEU A 495 -15.44 17.04 -29.00
CA LEU A 495 -14.42 16.76 -27.99
C LEU A 495 -14.99 16.05 -26.77
N GLY A 496 -16.16 16.49 -26.28
CA GLY A 496 -16.85 15.83 -25.17
C GLY A 496 -17.22 14.39 -25.49
N LYS A 497 -17.70 14.14 -26.71
CA LYS A 497 -18.01 12.78 -27.20
C LYS A 497 -16.76 11.90 -27.28
N VAL A 498 -15.65 12.40 -27.81
CA VAL A 498 -14.38 11.67 -27.87
C VAL A 498 -13.88 11.32 -26.47
N LEU A 499 -14.00 12.25 -25.51
CA LEU A 499 -13.57 12.01 -24.14
C LEU A 499 -14.41 10.92 -23.46
N ALA A 500 -15.73 10.99 -23.59
CA ALA A 500 -16.64 9.98 -23.05
C ALA A 500 -16.42 8.60 -23.70
N LEU A 501 -16.22 8.56 -25.03
CA LEU A 501 -15.86 7.33 -25.76
C LEU A 501 -14.60 6.68 -25.19
N ARG A 502 -13.54 7.46 -24.92
CA ARG A 502 -12.29 6.93 -24.36
C ARG A 502 -12.44 6.48 -22.90
N HIS A 503 -13.35 7.09 -22.14
CA HIS A 503 -13.61 6.73 -20.75
C HIS A 503 -14.40 5.42 -20.62
N PHE A 504 -15.52 5.30 -21.35
CA PHE A 504 -16.37 4.11 -21.27
C PHE A 504 -15.92 2.97 -22.20
N ASN A 505 -15.16 3.29 -23.26
CA ASN A 505 -14.89 2.39 -24.38
C ASN A 505 -16.17 1.83 -25.02
N ASP A 506 -17.21 2.66 -25.10
CA ASP A 506 -18.55 2.31 -25.58
C ASP A 506 -19.14 3.48 -26.41
N PRO A 507 -19.88 3.25 -27.51
CA PRO A 507 -20.55 4.31 -28.26
C PRO A 507 -21.38 5.28 -27.42
N ILE A 508 -21.14 6.58 -27.61
CA ILE A 508 -21.85 7.67 -26.90
C ILE A 508 -22.81 8.39 -27.84
N SER A 509 -24.09 8.48 -27.45
CA SER A 509 -25.09 9.27 -28.16
C SER A 509 -24.93 10.73 -27.76
N PHE A 510 -24.54 11.60 -28.70
CA PHE A 510 -24.45 13.03 -28.45
C PHE A 510 -24.50 13.77 -29.79
N GLY A 511 -25.59 14.52 -30.01
CA GLY A 511 -25.87 15.26 -31.22
C GLY A 511 -25.72 16.77 -31.04
N THR A 512 -25.83 17.51 -32.14
CA THR A 512 -25.75 18.97 -32.15
C THR A 512 -26.65 19.56 -33.21
N THR A 513 -27.19 20.76 -32.96
CA THR A 513 -27.88 21.55 -33.98
C THR A 513 -26.93 22.22 -34.97
N ALA A 514 -25.61 22.16 -34.72
CA ALA A 514 -24.55 22.67 -35.59
C ALA A 514 -24.79 24.13 -36.03
N LEU A 515 -24.91 25.04 -35.07
CA LEU A 515 -25.15 26.45 -35.35
C LEU A 515 -23.99 27.09 -36.12
N PHE A 516 -24.32 27.77 -37.21
CA PHE A 516 -23.40 28.59 -38.00
C PHE A 516 -23.67 30.09 -37.77
N THR A 517 -22.80 30.93 -38.34
CA THR A 517 -22.86 32.39 -38.18
C THR A 517 -24.23 32.95 -38.56
N GLU A 518 -24.86 32.41 -39.60
CA GLU A 518 -26.17 32.83 -40.07
C GLU A 518 -27.27 32.55 -39.05
N ASP A 519 -27.24 31.39 -38.37
CA ASP A 519 -28.21 31.02 -37.34
C ASP A 519 -28.09 31.91 -36.08
N VAL A 520 -26.87 32.36 -35.77
CA VAL A 520 -26.63 33.30 -34.67
C VAL A 520 -27.28 34.64 -34.97
N VAL A 521 -27.18 35.13 -36.21
CA VAL A 521 -27.72 36.43 -36.63
C VAL A 521 -29.23 36.39 -36.86
N MET A 522 -29.73 35.34 -37.52
CA MET A 522 -31.10 35.29 -38.05
C MET A 522 -32.09 34.54 -37.14
N GLY A 523 -31.61 33.82 -36.12
CA GLY A 523 -32.43 32.93 -35.29
C GLY A 523 -32.02 31.46 -35.48
N SER A 524 -31.87 30.72 -34.37
CA SER A 524 -31.35 29.35 -34.35
C SER A 524 -32.46 28.30 -34.22
N ASP A 525 -33.68 28.72 -33.89
CA ASP A 525 -34.87 27.88 -33.69
C ASP A 525 -35.12 26.95 -34.89
N GLU A 526 -35.04 27.52 -36.10
CA GLU A 526 -35.17 26.79 -37.36
C GLU A 526 -34.09 25.71 -37.53
N ALA A 527 -32.86 25.96 -37.06
CA ALA A 527 -31.81 24.94 -37.08
C ALA A 527 -32.12 23.80 -36.10
N ALA A 528 -32.59 24.12 -34.89
CA ALA A 528 -33.03 23.12 -33.92
C ALA A 528 -34.19 22.28 -34.45
N LEU A 529 -35.25 22.93 -34.98
CA LEU A 529 -36.42 22.28 -35.56
C LEU A 529 -36.04 21.32 -36.69
N ARG A 530 -35.19 21.77 -37.63
CA ARG A 530 -34.71 20.92 -38.74
C ARG A 530 -33.96 19.69 -38.23
N THR A 531 -33.01 19.87 -37.31
CA THR A 531 -32.21 18.78 -36.77
C THR A 531 -33.08 17.77 -36.00
N LEU A 532 -33.96 18.25 -35.12
CA LEU A 532 -34.77 17.38 -34.28
C LEU A 532 -35.85 16.63 -35.07
N ARG A 533 -36.51 17.26 -36.06
CA ARG A 533 -37.43 16.57 -36.97
C ARG A 533 -36.72 15.48 -37.78
N SER A 534 -35.49 15.75 -38.23
CA SER A 534 -34.70 14.75 -38.94
C SER A 534 -34.31 13.57 -38.05
N LEU A 535 -34.01 13.81 -36.78
CA LEU A 535 -33.67 12.76 -35.82
C LEU A 535 -34.90 11.92 -35.43
N ASP A 536 -36.05 12.58 -35.20
CA ASP A 536 -37.32 11.92 -34.90
C ASP A 536 -37.75 10.97 -36.02
N ALA A 537 -37.65 11.43 -37.28
CA ALA A 537 -37.96 10.62 -38.45
C ALA A 537 -36.97 9.46 -38.70
N ALA A 538 -35.70 9.63 -38.32
CA ALA A 538 -34.66 8.65 -38.63
C ALA A 538 -34.48 7.58 -37.55
N SER A 539 -34.65 7.95 -36.27
CA SER A 539 -34.28 7.09 -35.12
C SER A 539 -35.43 6.82 -34.15
N HIS A 540 -36.54 7.55 -34.24
CA HIS A 540 -37.70 7.43 -33.35
C HIS A 540 -37.33 7.39 -31.85
N PRO A 541 -36.64 8.42 -31.32
CA PRO A 541 -36.30 8.48 -29.91
C PRO A 541 -37.54 8.49 -29.01
N GLU A 542 -37.44 7.97 -27.79
CA GLU A 542 -38.50 8.17 -26.78
C GLU A 542 -38.34 9.50 -26.03
N LEU A 543 -37.08 9.96 -25.92
CA LEU A 543 -36.72 11.22 -25.27
C LEU A 543 -35.72 11.99 -26.12
N VAL A 544 -36.01 13.26 -26.38
CA VAL A 544 -35.08 14.24 -26.94
C VAL A 544 -34.76 15.26 -25.86
N ALA A 545 -33.48 15.42 -25.53
CA ALA A 545 -33.04 16.43 -24.57
C ALA A 545 -32.27 17.53 -25.30
N LEU A 546 -32.87 18.72 -25.38
CA LEU A 546 -32.26 19.89 -25.98
C LEU A 546 -31.42 20.60 -24.92
N ILE A 547 -30.10 20.45 -25.00
CA ILE A 547 -29.15 21.06 -24.08
C ILE A 547 -28.78 22.44 -24.62
N SER A 548 -28.98 23.49 -23.85
CA SER A 548 -28.51 24.83 -24.21
C SER A 548 -26.98 24.91 -24.09
N GLY A 549 -26.34 25.54 -25.06
CA GLY A 549 -24.89 25.77 -25.07
C GLY A 549 -24.55 27.20 -24.68
N GLY A 550 -23.25 27.49 -24.52
CA GLY A 550 -22.81 28.85 -24.18
C GLY A 550 -23.27 29.92 -25.18
N LEU A 551 -23.38 29.58 -26.46
CA LEU A 551 -23.81 30.51 -27.51
C LEU A 551 -25.31 30.85 -27.45
N SER A 552 -26.16 29.83 -27.31
CA SER A 552 -27.62 29.99 -27.22
C SER A 552 -28.02 30.73 -25.94
N GLU A 553 -27.34 30.44 -24.83
CA GLU A 553 -27.52 31.14 -23.55
C GLU A 553 -27.08 32.61 -23.60
N VAL A 554 -25.92 32.92 -24.19
CA VAL A 554 -25.45 34.31 -24.32
C VAL A 554 -26.36 35.15 -25.22
N LYS A 555 -26.93 34.54 -26.27
CA LYS A 555 -27.90 35.20 -27.14
C LYS A 555 -29.24 35.43 -26.44
N GLY A 556 -29.53 34.69 -25.36
CA GLY A 556 -30.78 34.78 -24.62
C GLY A 556 -31.94 34.10 -25.33
N GLU A 557 -31.66 32.96 -25.96
CA GLU A 557 -32.69 32.16 -26.64
C GLU A 557 -33.64 31.51 -25.63
N ASP A 558 -34.95 31.55 -25.92
CA ASP A 558 -35.98 30.92 -25.09
C ASP A 558 -36.11 29.44 -25.45
N VAL A 559 -35.15 28.64 -24.96
CA VAL A 559 -35.09 27.19 -25.20
C VAL A 559 -36.33 26.49 -24.63
N ASP A 560 -36.91 27.00 -23.55
CA ASP A 560 -38.16 26.46 -22.97
C ASP A 560 -39.35 26.64 -23.93
N ALA A 561 -39.49 27.81 -24.56
CA ALA A 561 -40.52 28.03 -25.58
C ALA A 561 -40.32 27.11 -26.79
N LEU A 562 -39.09 26.98 -27.26
CA LEU A 562 -38.75 26.11 -28.38
C LEU A 562 -39.08 24.64 -28.06
N VAL A 563 -38.76 24.17 -26.85
CA VAL A 563 -39.11 22.81 -26.40
C VAL A 563 -40.62 22.60 -26.32
N ARG A 564 -41.40 23.59 -25.84
CA ARG A 564 -42.87 23.49 -25.83
C ARG A 564 -43.47 23.34 -27.23
N ASP A 565 -42.89 24.00 -28.23
CA ASP A 565 -43.34 23.87 -29.61
C ASP A 565 -42.96 22.50 -30.19
N LEU A 566 -41.73 22.04 -29.93
CA LEU A 566 -41.21 20.73 -30.37
C LEU A 566 -41.96 19.56 -29.74
N ASP A 567 -42.28 19.61 -28.45
CA ASP A 567 -42.99 18.53 -27.73
C ASP A 567 -44.41 18.29 -28.26
N ARG A 568 -45.01 19.30 -28.90
CA ARG A 568 -46.32 19.19 -29.57
C ARG A 568 -46.24 18.63 -30.99
N GLU A 569 -45.09 18.75 -31.63
CA GLU A 569 -44.88 18.36 -33.03
C GLU A 569 -44.21 16.97 -33.18
N LEU A 570 -43.27 16.65 -32.30
CA LEU A 570 -42.48 15.41 -32.36
C LEU A 570 -43.21 14.25 -31.69
N SER A 571 -42.86 13.03 -32.10
CA SER A 571 -43.39 11.82 -31.47
C SER A 571 -42.72 11.51 -30.13
N ALA A 572 -41.48 11.97 -29.95
CA ALA A 572 -40.70 11.85 -28.74
C ALA A 572 -41.08 12.90 -27.69
N CYS A 573 -40.89 12.58 -26.42
CA CYS A 573 -40.96 13.58 -25.35
C CYS A 573 -39.73 14.50 -25.45
N VAL A 574 -39.92 15.81 -25.31
CA VAL A 574 -38.82 16.80 -25.42
C VAL A 574 -38.62 17.52 -24.09
N VAL A 575 -37.37 17.57 -23.62
CA VAL A 575 -36.99 18.30 -22.39
C VAL A 575 -35.90 19.33 -22.66
N ALA A 576 -36.00 20.49 -22.01
CA ALA A 576 -34.98 21.52 -21.99
C ALA A 576 -33.97 21.23 -20.87
N VAL A 577 -32.67 21.34 -21.18
CA VAL A 577 -31.59 21.24 -20.19
C VAL A 577 -30.69 22.46 -20.32
N HIS A 578 -30.72 23.35 -19.33
CA HIS A 578 -29.89 24.54 -19.32
C HIS A 578 -28.50 24.25 -18.75
N ALA A 579 -27.47 24.23 -19.62
CA ALA A 579 -26.10 23.86 -19.23
C ALA A 579 -25.02 24.75 -19.90
N PRO A 580 -25.02 26.08 -19.67
CA PRO A 580 -24.00 26.97 -20.22
C PRO A 580 -22.59 26.61 -19.75
N ASP A 581 -21.67 26.42 -20.69
CA ASP A 581 -20.31 25.96 -20.38
C ASP A 581 -19.45 26.92 -19.52
N TYR A 582 -19.91 28.17 -19.34
CA TYR A 582 -19.22 29.18 -18.54
C TYR A 582 -19.69 29.24 -17.06
N VAL A 583 -20.69 28.44 -16.66
CA VAL A 583 -21.22 28.40 -15.28
C VAL A 583 -21.05 27.00 -14.69
N GLY A 584 -20.51 26.89 -13.46
CA GLY A 584 -20.35 25.58 -12.81
C GLY A 584 -19.39 24.67 -13.60
N GLY A 585 -19.45 23.36 -13.38
CA GLY A 585 -18.66 22.32 -14.03
C GLY A 585 -19.53 21.10 -14.39
N LEU A 586 -18.92 19.92 -14.42
CA LEU A 586 -19.60 18.69 -14.84
C LEU A 586 -20.76 18.31 -13.92
N GLU A 587 -20.61 18.43 -12.60
CA GLU A 587 -21.66 18.07 -11.65
C GLU A 587 -22.91 18.97 -11.80
N GLU A 588 -22.74 20.27 -12.06
CA GLU A 588 -23.85 21.19 -12.24
C GLU A 588 -24.65 20.89 -13.51
N GLY A 589 -23.98 20.56 -14.62
CA GLY A 589 -24.65 20.15 -15.85
C GLY A 589 -25.34 18.79 -15.72
N TYR A 590 -24.72 17.86 -14.99
CA TYR A 590 -25.32 16.57 -14.67
C TYR A 590 -26.60 16.74 -13.82
N LEU A 591 -26.55 17.58 -12.80
CA LEU A 591 -27.72 17.96 -11.99
C LEU A 591 -28.83 18.58 -12.85
N ALA A 592 -28.50 19.50 -13.75
CA ALA A 592 -29.48 20.14 -14.63
C ALA A 592 -30.24 19.11 -15.48
N ALA A 593 -29.54 18.12 -16.03
CA ALA A 593 -30.17 17.03 -16.76
C ALA A 593 -31.05 16.16 -15.85
N VAL A 594 -30.59 15.80 -14.65
CA VAL A 594 -31.39 14.99 -13.71
C VAL A 594 -32.68 15.71 -13.29
N ARG A 595 -32.61 17.03 -13.03
CA ARG A 595 -33.80 17.84 -12.72
C ARG A 595 -34.79 17.84 -13.88
N ALA A 596 -34.30 17.98 -15.12
CA ALA A 596 -35.16 17.89 -16.31
C ALA A 596 -35.81 16.50 -16.44
N LEU A 597 -35.10 15.41 -16.17
CA LEU A 597 -35.68 14.06 -16.18
C LEU A 597 -36.78 13.89 -15.12
N ILE A 598 -36.59 14.46 -13.92
CA ILE A 598 -37.57 14.42 -12.84
C ILE A 598 -38.84 15.23 -13.14
N THR A 599 -38.77 16.24 -14.02
CA THR A 599 -39.99 16.94 -14.45
C THR A 599 -40.99 16.04 -15.19
N LEU A 600 -40.52 14.94 -15.78
CA LEU A 600 -41.36 13.94 -16.45
C LEU A 600 -42.20 13.09 -15.49
N ALA A 601 -41.93 13.15 -14.18
CA ALA A 601 -42.75 12.46 -13.18
C ALA A 601 -44.19 13.00 -13.19
N GLU A 602 -45.16 12.10 -13.35
CA GLU A 602 -46.58 12.44 -13.44
C GLU A 602 -47.24 12.38 -12.06
N GLU A 603 -48.26 13.21 -11.83
CA GLU A 603 -49.05 13.11 -10.60
C GLU A 603 -49.76 11.75 -10.53
N PRO A 604 -49.80 11.10 -9.35
CA PRO A 604 -50.52 9.85 -9.20
C PRO A 604 -52.00 10.07 -9.53
N THR A 605 -52.55 9.29 -10.48
CA THR A 605 -54.00 9.30 -10.77
C THR A 605 -54.80 8.98 -9.52
N SER A 606 -56.00 9.55 -9.37
CA SER A 606 -56.84 9.41 -8.17
C SER A 606 -57.05 7.93 -7.79
N GLY A 607 -56.38 7.48 -6.72
CA GLY A 607 -56.40 6.11 -6.24
C GLY A 607 -55.06 5.34 -6.32
N SER A 608 -54.05 5.88 -7.01
CA SER A 608 -52.71 5.28 -7.05
C SER A 608 -52.03 5.45 -5.68
N LYS A 609 -51.74 4.33 -5.01
CA LYS A 609 -51.06 4.33 -3.71
C LYS A 609 -49.56 4.33 -3.92
N VAL A 610 -48.83 5.04 -3.05
CA VAL A 610 -47.37 4.90 -2.92
C VAL A 610 -47.02 3.41 -2.87
N ALA A 611 -46.12 2.97 -3.74
CA ALA A 611 -45.69 1.58 -3.84
C ALA A 611 -44.58 1.34 -2.80
N PRO A 612 -44.84 0.61 -1.69
CA PRO A 612 -43.87 0.45 -0.61
C PRO A 612 -42.59 -0.29 -1.02
N TRP A 613 -42.62 -1.04 -2.12
CA TRP A 613 -41.47 -1.75 -2.67
C TRP A 613 -40.66 -0.92 -3.67
N LEU A 614 -41.15 0.23 -4.15
CA LEU A 614 -40.47 1.02 -5.19
C LEU A 614 -39.59 2.10 -4.56
N VAL A 615 -38.32 2.16 -4.94
CA VAL A 615 -37.36 3.16 -4.47
C VAL A 615 -36.66 3.82 -5.64
N THR A 616 -36.60 5.15 -5.61
CA THR A 616 -35.82 5.94 -6.57
C THR A 616 -34.39 6.06 -6.06
N VAL A 617 -33.40 5.85 -6.93
CA VAL A 617 -31.98 6.06 -6.62
C VAL A 617 -31.44 7.14 -7.54
N LEU A 618 -31.12 8.31 -7.01
CA LEU A 618 -30.41 9.35 -7.77
C LEU A 618 -28.91 9.04 -7.76
N ALA A 619 -28.37 8.68 -8.93
CA ALA A 619 -26.99 8.24 -9.08
C ALA A 619 -26.09 9.40 -9.51
N GLY A 620 -25.12 9.78 -8.66
CA GLY A 620 -24.22 10.89 -8.91
C GLY A 620 -23.23 10.67 -10.07
N PRO A 621 -22.64 11.75 -10.61
CA PRO A 621 -21.74 11.70 -11.77
C PRO A 621 -20.41 10.97 -11.51
N HIS A 622 -20.05 10.79 -10.24
CA HIS A 622 -18.82 10.12 -9.83
C HIS A 622 -18.89 8.59 -9.90
N LEU A 623 -20.11 8.03 -10.04
CA LEU A 623 -20.36 6.60 -10.06
C LEU A 623 -20.02 5.99 -11.42
N SER A 624 -19.32 4.86 -11.41
CA SER A 624 -19.12 4.07 -12.62
C SER A 624 -20.37 3.24 -12.96
N PRO A 625 -20.51 2.76 -14.21
CA PRO A 625 -21.53 1.77 -14.57
C PRO A 625 -21.52 0.53 -13.65
N GLY A 626 -20.34 0.06 -13.24
CA GLY A 626 -20.18 -1.00 -12.26
C GLY A 626 -20.73 -0.65 -10.88
N ASP A 627 -20.55 0.60 -10.42
CA ASP A 627 -21.13 1.09 -9.17
C ASP A 627 -22.66 1.12 -9.22
N VAL A 628 -23.23 1.55 -10.35
CA VAL A 628 -24.68 1.60 -10.56
C VAL A 628 -25.29 0.18 -10.52
N ASN A 629 -24.64 -0.80 -11.16
CA ASN A 629 -25.05 -2.20 -11.09
C ASN A 629 -25.00 -2.76 -9.66
N GLU A 630 -23.94 -2.49 -8.91
CA GLU A 630 -23.83 -2.95 -7.52
C GLU A 630 -24.91 -2.31 -6.64
N LEU A 631 -25.21 -1.02 -6.81
CA LEU A 631 -26.30 -0.35 -6.09
C LEU A 631 -27.66 -0.97 -6.41
N ARG A 632 -27.93 -1.28 -7.68
CA ARG A 632 -29.14 -2.01 -8.11
C ARG A 632 -29.26 -3.34 -7.38
N ASP A 633 -28.22 -4.17 -7.45
CA ASP A 633 -28.19 -5.49 -6.83
C ASP A 633 -28.39 -5.44 -5.31
N ILE A 634 -27.89 -4.38 -4.66
CA ILE A 634 -28.08 -4.16 -3.23
C ILE A 634 -29.53 -3.80 -2.93
N VAL A 635 -30.09 -2.80 -3.59
CA VAL A 635 -31.48 -2.37 -3.35
C VAL A 635 -32.43 -3.55 -3.59
N GLU A 636 -32.26 -4.27 -4.70
CA GLU A 636 -33.11 -5.39 -5.08
C GLU A 636 -33.00 -6.59 -4.12
N SER A 637 -31.87 -6.75 -3.43
CA SER A 637 -31.71 -7.80 -2.42
C SER A 637 -32.58 -7.64 -1.18
N PHE A 638 -33.09 -6.43 -0.91
CA PHE A 638 -34.06 -6.16 0.15
C PHE A 638 -35.51 -6.40 -0.31
N GLY A 639 -35.73 -6.92 -1.52
CA GLY A 639 -37.05 -7.09 -2.11
C GLY A 639 -37.67 -5.78 -2.60
N LEU A 640 -36.84 -4.74 -2.75
CA LEU A 640 -37.24 -3.45 -3.32
C LEU A 640 -36.99 -3.46 -4.83
N GLU A 641 -37.65 -2.56 -5.55
CA GLU A 641 -37.45 -2.33 -6.97
C GLU A 641 -36.76 -0.97 -7.15
N ALA A 642 -35.59 -0.95 -7.79
CA ALA A 642 -34.78 0.25 -7.95
C ALA A 642 -35.05 0.96 -9.29
N VAL A 643 -35.56 2.19 -9.22
CA VAL A 643 -35.61 3.13 -10.36
C VAL A 643 -34.42 4.07 -10.24
N ILE A 644 -33.34 3.77 -10.95
CA ILE A 644 -32.09 4.55 -10.92
C ILE A 644 -32.18 5.70 -11.93
N VAL A 645 -31.85 6.92 -11.51
CA VAL A 645 -31.91 8.13 -12.34
C VAL A 645 -30.63 8.96 -12.16
N PRO A 646 -29.81 9.13 -13.21
CA PRO A 646 -29.83 8.38 -14.46
C PRO A 646 -29.18 7.00 -14.28
N ASP A 647 -29.55 6.03 -15.10
CA ASP A 647 -29.03 4.66 -15.00
C ASP A 647 -27.92 4.40 -16.03
N LEU A 648 -26.67 4.66 -15.63
CA LEU A 648 -25.50 4.47 -16.50
C LEU A 648 -25.04 3.01 -16.63
N SER A 649 -25.72 2.04 -16.01
CA SER A 649 -25.29 0.63 -15.98
C SER A 649 -24.98 0.04 -17.35
N ALA A 650 -25.73 0.42 -18.38
CA ALA A 650 -25.55 -0.08 -19.75
C ALA A 650 -24.20 0.29 -20.39
N LEU A 651 -23.46 1.26 -19.83
CA LEU A 651 -22.11 1.64 -20.29
C LEU A 651 -20.99 0.74 -19.74
N ASP A 652 -21.33 -0.38 -19.10
CA ASP A 652 -20.38 -1.41 -18.64
C ASP A 652 -19.76 -2.26 -19.76
N GLY A 653 -20.25 -2.06 -21.00
CA GLY A 653 -19.88 -2.79 -22.20
C GLY A 653 -20.91 -3.87 -22.61
N SER A 654 -22.08 -3.90 -21.99
CA SER A 654 -23.18 -4.82 -22.32
C SER A 654 -23.99 -4.42 -23.56
N ARG A 655 -23.81 -3.21 -24.10
CA ARG A 655 -24.52 -2.74 -25.29
C ARG A 655 -24.18 -3.57 -26.53
N GLU A 656 -25.20 -4.04 -27.23
CA GLU A 656 -25.08 -4.73 -28.51
C GLU A 656 -25.47 -3.81 -29.69
N GLY A 657 -24.71 -3.89 -30.78
CA GLY A 657 -25.00 -3.16 -32.01
C GLY A 657 -24.58 -1.68 -32.00
N LEU A 658 -24.90 -0.98 -33.09
CA LEU A 658 -24.67 0.46 -33.26
C LEU A 658 -26.02 1.18 -33.27
N SER A 659 -26.23 2.05 -32.28
CA SER A 659 -27.40 2.91 -32.18
C SER A 659 -26.98 4.38 -32.20
N ALA A 660 -27.79 5.22 -32.84
CA ALA A 660 -27.66 6.68 -32.72
C ALA A 660 -28.18 7.20 -31.36
N LEU A 661 -29.06 6.42 -30.71
CA LEU A 661 -29.66 6.71 -29.41
C LEU A 661 -28.87 6.06 -28.29
N ALA A 662 -28.96 6.63 -27.08
CA ALA A 662 -28.57 5.92 -25.87
C ALA A 662 -29.39 4.63 -25.75
N SER A 663 -28.75 3.53 -25.36
CA SER A 663 -29.37 2.22 -25.21
C SER A 663 -29.20 1.70 -23.79
N GLY A 664 -30.27 1.12 -23.25
CA GLY A 664 -30.35 0.67 -21.86
C GLY A 664 -30.56 1.83 -20.87
N GLY A 665 -30.58 1.49 -19.58
CA GLY A 665 -30.87 2.44 -18.51
C GLY A 665 -32.37 2.62 -18.22
N VAL A 666 -32.75 3.76 -17.65
CA VAL A 666 -34.13 4.03 -17.22
C VAL A 666 -35.00 4.41 -18.41
N THR A 667 -36.20 3.84 -18.50
CA THR A 667 -37.15 4.18 -19.57
C THR A 667 -37.98 5.41 -19.21
N VAL A 668 -38.48 6.14 -20.22
CA VAL A 668 -39.38 7.29 -20.00
C VAL A 668 -40.64 6.89 -19.21
N ARG A 669 -41.15 5.68 -19.45
CA ARG A 669 -42.26 5.11 -18.66
C ARG A 669 -41.91 5.05 -17.17
N ARG A 670 -40.71 4.62 -16.80
CA ARG A 670 -40.30 4.52 -15.39
C ARG A 670 -40.02 5.88 -14.77
N LEU A 671 -39.57 6.86 -15.55
CA LEU A 671 -39.46 8.26 -15.09
C LEU A 671 -40.83 8.86 -14.73
N ARG A 672 -41.89 8.52 -15.46
CA ARG A 672 -43.26 8.94 -15.11
C ARG A 672 -43.74 8.39 -13.77
N GLU A 673 -43.25 7.21 -13.39
CA GLU A 673 -43.65 6.49 -12.17
C GLU A 673 -42.95 6.98 -10.89
N LEU A 674 -41.99 7.92 -10.97
CA LEU A 674 -41.19 8.38 -9.82
C LEU A 674 -42.03 8.92 -8.65
N ALA A 675 -43.19 9.52 -8.93
CA ALA A 675 -44.10 10.03 -7.89
C ALA A 675 -44.70 8.93 -7.01
N THR A 676 -44.63 7.66 -7.44
CA THR A 676 -45.16 6.51 -6.69
C THR A 676 -44.13 5.85 -5.78
N SER A 677 -42.86 6.26 -5.85
CA SER A 677 -41.77 5.73 -5.01
C SER A 677 -42.01 5.98 -3.53
N ALA A 678 -41.70 4.98 -2.70
CA ALA A 678 -41.78 5.09 -1.25
C ALA A 678 -40.68 6.00 -0.66
N HIS A 679 -39.51 6.02 -1.28
CA HIS A 679 -38.35 6.76 -0.81
C HIS A 679 -37.40 7.09 -1.96
N THR A 680 -36.64 8.17 -1.83
CA THR A 680 -35.56 8.56 -2.76
C THR A 680 -34.20 8.48 -2.07
N LEU A 681 -33.32 7.61 -2.55
CA LEU A 681 -31.93 7.51 -2.12
C LEU A 681 -31.08 8.39 -3.03
N VAL A 682 -30.26 9.27 -2.46
CA VAL A 682 -29.39 10.17 -3.23
C VAL A 682 -27.95 9.77 -2.98
N ILE A 683 -27.26 9.30 -4.02
CA ILE A 683 -25.85 8.88 -3.95
C ILE A 683 -25.00 9.99 -4.59
N GLY A 684 -24.42 10.85 -3.75
CA GLY A 684 -23.75 12.09 -4.16
C GLY A 684 -24.57 13.33 -3.81
N ALA A 685 -23.96 14.24 -3.03
CA ALA A 685 -24.65 15.42 -2.53
C ALA A 685 -24.96 16.45 -3.62
N SER A 686 -24.28 16.40 -4.77
CA SER A 686 -24.60 17.23 -5.93
C SER A 686 -26.04 17.06 -6.41
N LEU A 687 -26.66 15.90 -6.18
CA LEU A 687 -28.04 15.59 -6.60
C LEU A 687 -29.11 15.85 -5.53
N GLU A 688 -28.74 16.33 -4.34
CA GLU A 688 -29.71 16.68 -3.29
C GLU A 688 -30.80 17.66 -3.77
N PRO A 689 -30.50 18.72 -4.56
CA PRO A 689 -31.52 19.62 -5.07
C PRO A 689 -32.61 18.91 -5.91
N ALA A 690 -32.24 17.89 -6.68
CA ALA A 690 -33.17 17.11 -7.48
C ALA A 690 -34.12 16.26 -6.60
N ALA A 691 -33.61 15.71 -5.50
CA ALA A 691 -34.44 14.99 -4.52
C ALA A 691 -35.38 15.94 -3.76
N ARG A 692 -34.93 17.16 -3.48
CA ARG A 692 -35.77 18.22 -2.88
C ARG A 692 -36.93 18.58 -3.80
N ASP A 693 -36.71 18.71 -5.11
CA ASP A 693 -37.78 18.96 -6.08
C ASP A 693 -38.84 17.84 -6.07
N LEU A 694 -38.42 16.57 -5.97
CA LEU A 694 -39.34 15.43 -5.80
C LEU A 694 -40.12 15.50 -4.49
N HIS A 695 -39.45 15.85 -3.39
CA HIS A 695 -40.08 15.99 -2.08
C HIS A 695 -41.12 17.12 -2.07
N GLU A 696 -40.79 18.28 -2.64
CA GLU A 696 -41.69 19.43 -2.69
C GLU A 696 -42.92 19.17 -3.58
N ARG A 697 -42.75 18.42 -4.68
CA ARG A 697 -43.85 18.09 -5.60
C ARG A 697 -44.73 16.94 -5.12
N PHE A 698 -44.14 15.87 -4.58
CA PHE A 698 -44.84 14.60 -4.33
C PHE A 698 -44.80 14.15 -2.86
N ALA A 699 -44.17 14.92 -1.97
CA ALA A 699 -43.94 14.57 -0.56
C ALA A 699 -43.15 13.25 -0.36
N THR A 700 -42.41 12.80 -1.38
CA THR A 700 -41.54 11.61 -1.28
C THR A 700 -40.38 11.90 -0.33
N PRO A 701 -40.18 11.12 0.74
CA PRO A 701 -39.04 11.29 1.64
C PRO A 701 -37.72 10.94 0.92
N TYR A 702 -36.62 11.58 1.32
CA TYR A 702 -35.31 11.30 0.73
C TYR A 702 -34.19 11.22 1.77
N THR A 703 -33.14 10.46 1.44
CA THR A 703 -31.91 10.36 2.24
C THR A 703 -30.70 10.55 1.34
N VAL A 704 -29.77 11.43 1.73
CA VAL A 704 -28.48 11.61 1.06
C VAL A 704 -27.43 10.70 1.71
N LEU A 705 -26.71 9.95 0.89
CA LEU A 705 -25.73 8.96 1.30
C LEU A 705 -24.48 9.06 0.41
N ASP A 706 -23.32 8.72 0.97
CA ASP A 706 -22.09 8.57 0.19
C ASP A 706 -21.95 7.14 -0.38
N ALA A 707 -22.52 6.13 0.29
CA ALA A 707 -22.51 4.71 -0.10
C ALA A 707 -21.12 4.10 -0.39
N VAL A 708 -20.06 4.69 0.16
CA VAL A 708 -18.67 4.24 0.02
C VAL A 708 -18.06 3.92 1.39
N GLY A 709 -16.98 3.13 1.40
CA GLY A 709 -16.27 2.77 2.63
C GLY A 709 -17.09 1.91 3.58
N LEU A 710 -16.60 1.73 4.80
CA LEU A 710 -17.26 0.93 5.82
C LEU A 710 -18.52 1.63 6.32
N ARG A 711 -18.40 2.90 6.73
CA ARG A 711 -19.50 3.66 7.34
C ARG A 711 -20.59 4.04 6.35
N GLY A 712 -20.21 4.49 5.15
CA GLY A 712 -21.18 4.86 4.12
C GLY A 712 -22.00 3.67 3.65
N THR A 713 -21.39 2.49 3.57
CA THR A 713 -22.10 1.24 3.25
C THR A 713 -22.97 0.75 4.40
N ASP A 714 -22.48 0.79 5.65
CA ASP A 714 -23.28 0.47 6.83
C ASP A 714 -24.55 1.34 6.89
N ALA A 715 -24.41 2.65 6.58
CA ALA A 715 -25.53 3.58 6.51
C ALA A 715 -26.52 3.25 5.38
N LEU A 716 -26.04 2.91 4.18
CA LEU A 716 -26.88 2.48 3.06
C LEU A 716 -27.71 1.24 3.43
N LEU A 717 -27.07 0.19 3.96
CA LEU A 717 -27.77 -1.05 4.33
C LEU A 717 -28.76 -0.83 5.46
N ALA A 718 -28.44 0.03 6.44
CA ALA A 718 -29.36 0.40 7.50
C ALA A 718 -30.58 1.15 6.94
N GLN A 719 -30.39 2.09 6.01
CA GLN A 719 -31.50 2.81 5.36
C GLN A 719 -32.38 1.85 4.55
N LEU A 720 -31.79 0.93 3.79
CA LEU A 720 -32.56 -0.07 3.04
C LEU A 720 -33.34 -1.03 3.93
N SER A 721 -32.76 -1.43 5.07
CA SER A 721 -33.45 -2.23 6.09
C SER A 721 -34.62 -1.46 6.71
N LEU A 722 -34.44 -0.16 6.98
CA LEU A 722 -35.52 0.71 7.48
C LEU A 722 -36.66 0.88 6.47
N ILE A 723 -36.34 1.06 5.18
CA ILE A 723 -37.34 1.24 4.12
C ILE A 723 -38.12 -0.06 3.87
N SER A 724 -37.41 -1.19 3.72
CA SER A 724 -38.02 -2.48 3.37
C SER A 724 -38.64 -3.22 4.57
N GLY A 725 -38.19 -2.93 5.80
CA GLY A 725 -38.43 -3.79 6.96
C GLY A 725 -37.69 -5.13 6.90
N GLY A 726 -36.84 -5.33 5.89
CA GLY A 726 -36.09 -6.56 5.64
C GLY A 726 -34.79 -6.64 6.45
N HIS A 727 -34.30 -7.87 6.64
CA HIS A 727 -33.01 -8.11 7.29
C HIS A 727 -31.86 -7.98 6.29
N ILE A 728 -30.70 -7.51 6.77
CA ILE A 728 -29.47 -7.46 5.98
C ILE A 728 -29.03 -8.89 5.64
N ALA A 729 -28.84 -9.18 4.34
CA ALA A 729 -28.46 -10.51 3.90
C ALA A 729 -27.05 -10.92 4.42
N PRO A 730 -26.81 -12.20 4.79
CA PRO A 730 -25.53 -12.66 5.33
C PRO A 730 -24.32 -12.41 4.41
N ARG A 731 -24.54 -12.25 3.09
CA ARG A 731 -23.49 -11.89 2.14
C ARG A 731 -22.83 -10.56 2.48
N TYR A 732 -23.60 -9.56 2.90
CA TYR A 732 -23.07 -8.23 3.22
C TYR A 732 -22.28 -8.21 4.52
N GLU A 733 -22.66 -9.03 5.50
CA GLU A 733 -21.83 -9.21 6.69
C GLU A 733 -20.47 -9.84 6.35
N ARG A 734 -20.46 -10.76 5.37
CA ARG A 734 -19.22 -11.34 4.86
C ARG A 734 -18.40 -10.28 4.14
N ASP A 735 -18.99 -9.52 3.24
CA ASP A 735 -18.29 -8.47 2.48
C ASP A 735 -17.73 -7.39 3.41
N ARG A 736 -18.48 -7.00 4.44
CA ARG A 736 -18.01 -6.12 5.51
C ARG A 736 -16.77 -6.68 6.22
N ARG A 737 -16.78 -7.97 6.57
CA ARG A 737 -15.63 -8.64 7.20
C ARG A 737 -14.42 -8.71 6.26
N VAL A 738 -14.65 -8.92 4.96
CA VAL A 738 -13.59 -8.92 3.93
C VAL A 738 -12.97 -7.53 3.81
N LEU A 739 -13.78 -6.46 3.75
CA LEU A 739 -13.26 -5.09 3.73
C LEU A 739 -12.41 -4.81 4.97
N VAL A 740 -12.91 -5.12 6.17
CA VAL A 740 -12.15 -4.89 7.42
C VAL A 740 -10.83 -5.65 7.42
N ASP A 741 -10.79 -6.88 6.89
CA ASP A 741 -9.57 -7.66 6.73
C ASP A 741 -8.58 -6.99 5.75
N ALA A 742 -9.06 -6.57 4.58
CA ALA A 742 -8.26 -5.86 3.57
C ALA A 742 -7.69 -4.54 4.11
N MET A 743 -8.51 -3.77 4.85
CA MET A 743 -8.06 -2.56 5.55
C MET A 743 -6.93 -2.87 6.53
N ARG A 744 -7.05 -3.94 7.32
CA ARG A 744 -6.01 -4.36 8.29
C ARG A 744 -4.74 -4.83 7.59
N ASP A 745 -4.84 -5.48 6.45
CA ASP A 745 -3.68 -5.88 5.67
C ASP A 745 -2.97 -4.68 5.02
N ALA A 746 -3.72 -3.69 4.56
CA ALA A 746 -3.21 -2.50 3.87
C ALA A 746 -2.77 -1.35 4.80
N HIS A 747 -3.21 -1.32 6.07
CA HIS A 747 -3.07 -0.11 6.90
C HIS A 747 -1.63 0.36 7.08
N LEU A 748 -0.64 -0.53 7.23
CA LEU A 748 0.76 -0.11 7.39
C LEU A 748 1.33 0.59 6.14
N ARG A 749 0.79 0.29 4.96
CA ARG A 749 1.23 0.93 3.71
C ARG A 749 0.54 2.26 3.44
N ILE A 750 -0.72 2.38 3.86
CA ILE A 750 -1.57 3.55 3.56
C ILE A 750 -1.54 4.57 4.70
N SER A 751 -1.57 4.13 5.95
CA SER A 751 -1.66 5.00 7.13
C SER A 751 -0.51 6.00 7.17
N GLY A 752 -0.84 7.27 7.45
CA GLY A 752 0.15 8.34 7.56
C GLY A 752 0.71 8.87 6.23
N LYS A 753 0.38 8.25 5.08
CA LYS A 753 0.79 8.77 3.76
C LYS A 753 0.11 10.10 3.45
N ARG A 754 0.84 11.00 2.81
CA ARG A 754 0.37 12.33 2.40
C ARG A 754 -0.33 12.20 1.04
N ILE A 755 -1.64 12.05 1.04
CA ILE A 755 -2.41 11.86 -0.19
C ILE A 755 -3.01 13.19 -0.65
N ALA A 756 -2.98 13.45 -1.96
CA ALA A 756 -3.78 14.50 -2.59
C ALA A 756 -4.83 13.93 -3.54
N LEU A 757 -6.05 14.46 -3.44
CA LEU A 757 -7.14 14.19 -4.38
C LEU A 757 -7.23 15.34 -5.38
N ALA A 758 -7.43 15.06 -6.67
CA ALA A 758 -7.75 16.04 -7.70
C ALA A 758 -8.91 15.50 -8.56
N LEU A 759 -10.13 15.75 -8.11
CA LEU A 759 -11.35 15.07 -8.58
C LEU A 759 -12.57 16.01 -8.51
N GLU A 760 -13.68 15.59 -9.12
CA GLU A 760 -14.98 16.24 -8.91
C GLU A 760 -15.41 16.18 -7.43
N PRO A 761 -16.14 17.18 -6.91
CA PRO A 761 -16.45 17.33 -5.48
C PRO A 761 -17.05 16.09 -4.80
N ASP A 762 -18.05 15.44 -5.38
CA ASP A 762 -18.68 14.25 -4.76
C ASP A 762 -17.72 13.06 -4.72
N HIS A 763 -16.94 12.85 -5.79
CA HIS A 763 -15.94 11.78 -5.84
C HIS A 763 -14.84 12.01 -4.79
N ALA A 764 -14.37 13.27 -4.67
CA ALA A 764 -13.38 13.65 -3.68
C ALA A 764 -13.88 13.40 -2.25
N ALA A 765 -15.15 13.71 -1.96
CA ALA A 765 -15.77 13.45 -0.67
C ALA A 765 -15.80 11.95 -0.34
N GLY A 766 -16.25 11.12 -1.27
CA GLY A 766 -16.34 9.68 -1.08
C GLY A 766 -14.98 9.00 -0.86
N LEU A 767 -13.98 9.31 -1.70
CA LEU A 767 -12.64 8.75 -1.52
C LEU A 767 -11.93 9.29 -0.29
N ALA A 768 -12.15 10.56 0.08
CA ALA A 768 -11.62 11.10 1.33
C ALA A 768 -12.15 10.32 2.55
N ALA A 769 -13.42 9.88 2.52
CA ALA A 769 -14.01 9.07 3.58
C ALA A 769 -13.34 7.69 3.70
N ILE A 770 -13.13 6.97 2.59
CA ILE A 770 -12.40 5.68 2.60
C ILE A 770 -10.97 5.86 3.14
N LEU A 771 -10.28 6.90 2.70
CA LEU A 771 -8.91 7.18 3.14
C LEU A 771 -8.83 7.61 4.60
N ASP A 772 -9.85 8.29 5.12
CA ASP A 772 -9.95 8.60 6.54
C ASP A 772 -10.11 7.35 7.42
N GLU A 773 -10.96 6.41 6.98
CA GLU A 773 -11.14 5.10 7.62
C GLU A 773 -9.83 4.29 7.66
N MET A 774 -8.92 4.54 6.71
CA MET A 774 -7.57 3.97 6.65
C MET A 774 -6.51 4.75 7.47
N ALA A 775 -6.92 5.74 8.27
CA ALA A 775 -6.01 6.65 8.98
C ALA A 775 -5.05 7.42 8.06
N ALA A 776 -5.46 7.65 6.81
CA ALA A 776 -4.70 8.36 5.77
C ALA A 776 -5.52 9.50 5.16
N ALA A 777 -6.23 10.24 6.01
CA ALA A 777 -7.05 11.39 5.59
C ALA A 777 -6.25 12.30 4.65
N PRO A 778 -6.78 12.62 3.45
CA PRO A 778 -6.07 13.42 2.47
C PRO A 778 -5.56 14.73 3.06
N ARG A 779 -4.34 15.09 2.69
CA ARG A 779 -3.79 16.38 3.08
C ARG A 779 -4.43 17.50 2.26
N TYR A 780 -4.59 17.26 0.97
CA TYR A 780 -5.17 18.22 0.03
C TYR A 780 -6.27 17.56 -0.79
N ALA A 781 -7.35 18.29 -1.03
CA ALA A 781 -8.34 17.95 -2.05
C ALA A 781 -8.50 19.14 -2.99
N VAL A 782 -8.06 18.98 -4.24
CA VAL A 782 -8.24 19.95 -5.31
C VAL A 782 -9.53 19.60 -6.05
N VAL A 783 -10.46 20.55 -6.11
CA VAL A 783 -11.76 20.39 -6.79
C VAL A 783 -11.95 21.50 -7.83
N PRO A 784 -12.64 21.23 -8.95
CA PRO A 784 -12.80 22.20 -10.03
C PRO A 784 -13.77 23.33 -9.70
N THR A 785 -14.77 23.08 -8.86
CA THR A 785 -15.81 24.06 -8.48
C THR A 785 -16.09 23.99 -6.98
N LYS A 786 -16.67 25.07 -6.45
CA LYS A 786 -17.14 25.13 -5.06
C LYS A 786 -18.56 24.59 -5.00
N ALA A 787 -18.73 23.38 -4.46
CA ALA A 787 -20.00 22.71 -4.28
C ALA A 787 -20.39 22.65 -2.79
N PRO A 788 -21.66 22.35 -2.44
CA PRO A 788 -22.09 22.17 -1.05
C PRO A 788 -21.24 21.12 -0.30
N VAL A 789 -20.87 20.03 -0.99
CA VAL A 789 -20.07 18.94 -0.43
C VAL A 789 -18.62 19.33 -0.15
N THR A 790 -18.09 20.40 -0.77
CA THR A 790 -16.69 20.85 -0.61
C THR A 790 -16.30 21.08 0.85
N SER A 791 -17.25 21.56 1.68
CA SER A 791 -17.04 21.76 3.12
C SER A 791 -17.03 20.48 3.95
N ARG A 792 -17.56 19.38 3.41
CA ARG A 792 -17.68 18.06 4.04
C ARG A 792 -16.56 17.09 3.63
N ILE A 793 -15.75 17.43 2.62
CA ILE A 793 -14.61 16.61 2.20
C ILE A 793 -13.64 16.47 3.37
N GLN A 794 -13.31 15.23 3.74
CA GLN A 794 -12.45 14.90 4.88
C GLN A 794 -10.96 15.10 4.54
N ALA A 795 -10.59 16.30 4.11
CA ALA A 795 -9.21 16.72 3.84
C ALA A 795 -8.79 17.85 4.79
N ARG A 796 -7.48 18.03 5.01
CA ARG A 796 -6.99 19.16 5.83
C ARG A 796 -7.23 20.50 5.14
N GLU A 797 -6.99 20.56 3.84
CA GLU A 797 -7.18 21.75 3.01
C GLU A 797 -7.89 21.36 1.71
N VAL A 798 -8.91 22.14 1.33
CA VAL A 798 -9.66 21.97 0.09
C VAL A 798 -9.40 23.17 -0.79
N ILE A 799 -8.87 22.94 -1.98
CA ILE A 799 -8.45 23.96 -2.94
C ILE A 799 -9.40 23.93 -4.12
N VAL A 800 -10.09 25.03 -4.40
CA VAL A 800 -10.84 25.19 -5.64
C VAL A 800 -9.86 25.67 -6.72
N GLY A 801 -9.50 24.81 -7.67
CA GLY A 801 -8.38 25.03 -8.59
C GLY A 801 -8.22 23.98 -9.69
N ASP A 802 -6.99 23.81 -10.18
CA ASP A 802 -6.61 22.94 -11.30
C ASP A 802 -5.44 22.01 -10.96
N PHE A 803 -4.92 21.27 -11.94
CA PHE A 803 -3.82 20.34 -11.67
C PHE A 803 -2.50 21.03 -11.30
N ALA A 804 -2.33 22.32 -11.63
CA ALA A 804 -1.18 23.12 -11.19
C ALA A 804 -1.37 23.71 -9.78
N SER A 805 -2.53 23.50 -9.14
CA SER A 805 -2.78 23.80 -7.74
C SER A 805 -2.38 22.67 -6.79
N VAL A 806 -2.05 21.47 -7.32
CA VAL A 806 -1.67 20.31 -6.52
C VAL A 806 -0.32 20.56 -5.84
N PRO A 807 -0.24 20.51 -4.49
CA PRO A 807 1.03 20.73 -3.78
C PRO A 807 2.03 19.61 -3.99
N HIS A 808 3.32 19.94 -3.84
CA HIS A 808 4.42 19.00 -4.08
C HIS A 808 4.68 18.02 -2.92
N ASP A 809 4.21 18.32 -1.71
CA ASP A 809 4.54 17.55 -0.50
C ASP A 809 3.58 16.38 -0.24
N ILE A 810 3.46 15.51 -1.25
CA ILE A 810 2.57 14.35 -1.28
C ILE A 810 3.34 13.06 -1.60
N ASP A 811 2.77 11.92 -1.20
CA ASP A 811 3.28 10.57 -1.46
C ASP A 811 2.46 9.84 -2.55
N LEU A 812 1.24 10.32 -2.84
CA LEU A 812 0.32 9.74 -3.83
C LEU A 812 -0.60 10.82 -4.40
N LEU A 813 -0.77 10.83 -5.72
CA LEU A 813 -1.80 11.61 -6.41
C LEU A 813 -2.97 10.70 -6.82
N VAL A 814 -4.18 11.07 -6.44
CA VAL A 814 -5.43 10.41 -6.86
C VAL A 814 -6.19 11.35 -7.79
N ALA A 815 -6.34 10.97 -9.06
CA ALA A 815 -6.90 11.84 -10.09
C ALA A 815 -7.35 11.06 -11.34
N GLY A 816 -8.12 11.68 -12.23
CA GLY A 816 -8.37 11.15 -13.58
C GLY A 816 -7.10 11.11 -14.45
N SER A 817 -7.21 10.65 -15.70
CA SER A 817 -6.03 10.47 -16.59
C SER A 817 -5.24 11.75 -16.85
N HIS A 818 -5.89 12.92 -16.78
CA HIS A 818 -5.23 14.22 -16.95
C HIS A 818 -4.19 14.49 -15.84
N GLY A 819 -4.34 13.90 -14.65
CA GLY A 819 -3.38 14.04 -13.55
C GLY A 819 -2.04 13.33 -13.76
N ARG A 820 -1.91 12.49 -14.79
CA ARG A 820 -0.70 11.70 -15.04
C ARG A 820 0.55 12.55 -15.25
N ARG A 821 0.40 13.68 -15.95
CA ARG A 821 1.51 14.62 -16.16
C ARG A 821 1.98 15.19 -14.82
N THR A 822 1.04 15.63 -13.98
CA THR A 822 1.33 16.16 -12.63
C THR A 822 2.02 15.11 -11.76
N ALA A 823 1.51 13.88 -11.70
CA ALA A 823 2.15 12.80 -10.95
C ALA A 823 3.60 12.53 -11.39
N ARG A 824 3.86 12.51 -12.71
CA ARG A 824 5.21 12.37 -13.27
C ARG A 824 6.14 13.51 -12.89
N VAL A 825 5.65 14.75 -12.93
CA VAL A 825 6.43 15.94 -12.53
C VAL A 825 6.75 15.91 -11.03
N LEU A 826 5.81 15.42 -10.21
CA LEU A 826 5.99 15.28 -8.77
C LEU A 826 6.83 14.05 -8.37
N GLY A 827 7.04 13.10 -9.29
CA GLY A 827 7.76 11.85 -8.99
C GLY A 827 7.00 10.90 -8.06
N VAL A 828 5.65 10.98 -8.04
CA VAL A 828 4.80 10.18 -7.16
C VAL A 828 3.93 9.19 -7.94
N PRO A 829 3.51 8.06 -7.32
CA PRO A 829 2.50 7.19 -7.90
C PRO A 829 1.19 7.92 -8.22
N HIS A 830 0.48 7.44 -9.24
CA HIS A 830 -0.82 7.96 -9.69
C HIS A 830 -1.88 6.87 -9.57
N PHE A 831 -2.85 7.05 -8.68
CA PHE A 831 -4.05 6.23 -8.65
C PHE A 831 -5.11 6.87 -9.55
N GLU A 832 -5.35 6.25 -10.70
CA GLU A 832 -6.27 6.77 -11.70
C GLU A 832 -7.73 6.43 -11.37
N THR A 833 -8.53 7.44 -11.02
CA THR A 833 -9.98 7.31 -10.71
C THR A 833 -10.75 8.58 -11.09
N GLY A 834 -12.08 8.52 -11.10
CA GLY A 834 -12.95 9.63 -11.49
C GLY A 834 -13.16 9.73 -13.00
N PHE A 835 -13.23 10.96 -13.52
CA PHE A 835 -13.45 11.23 -14.93
C PHE A 835 -12.45 12.30 -15.43
N PRO A 836 -11.85 12.13 -16.62
CA PRO A 836 -11.90 10.95 -17.49
C PRO A 836 -10.88 9.87 -17.07
N ARG A 837 -11.05 8.66 -17.60
CA ARG A 837 -10.17 7.49 -17.37
C ARG A 837 -9.95 6.72 -18.67
N PHE A 838 -8.83 6.97 -19.33
CA PHE A 838 -8.51 6.42 -20.65
C PHE A 838 -7.11 5.81 -20.75
N GLU A 839 -6.34 5.79 -19.66
CA GLU A 839 -5.04 5.12 -19.59
C GLU A 839 -5.14 3.75 -18.91
N VAL A 840 -6.25 3.52 -18.19
CA VAL A 840 -6.57 2.26 -17.52
C VAL A 840 -7.74 1.56 -18.20
N PHE A 841 -7.60 0.27 -18.45
CA PHE A 841 -8.68 -0.55 -19.01
C PHE A 841 -9.71 -0.91 -17.94
N GLY A 842 -10.96 -1.01 -18.37
CA GLY A 842 -12.06 -1.43 -17.50
C GLY A 842 -12.59 -0.35 -16.55
N ALA A 843 -12.33 0.93 -16.83
CA ALA A 843 -12.83 2.05 -16.03
C ALA A 843 -14.35 1.99 -15.76
N SER A 844 -15.14 1.55 -16.75
CA SER A 844 -16.59 1.39 -16.63
C SER A 844 -17.03 0.25 -15.70
N ARG A 845 -16.17 -0.76 -15.48
CA ARG A 845 -16.48 -1.97 -14.69
C ARG A 845 -15.88 -1.94 -13.30
N GLN A 846 -15.01 -0.98 -13.00
CA GLN A 846 -14.39 -0.86 -11.70
C GLN A 846 -15.38 -0.26 -10.70
N MET A 847 -15.48 -0.92 -9.54
CA MET A 847 -16.35 -0.47 -8.45
C MET A 847 -15.53 0.35 -7.45
N THR A 848 -16.13 1.43 -6.97
CA THR A 848 -15.66 2.31 -5.90
C THR A 848 -16.65 2.39 -4.73
N VAL A 849 -17.93 2.04 -4.95
CA VAL A 849 -18.96 2.01 -3.91
C VAL A 849 -19.00 0.70 -3.14
N THR A 850 -19.67 0.75 -1.99
CA THR A 850 -19.95 -0.38 -1.11
C THR A 850 -18.70 -1.04 -0.52
N TYR A 851 -18.85 -2.15 0.21
CA TYR A 851 -17.71 -2.88 0.77
C TYR A 851 -16.77 -3.41 -0.32
N ARG A 852 -17.33 -3.83 -1.47
CA ARG A 852 -16.56 -4.43 -2.56
C ARG A 852 -15.71 -3.39 -3.28
N GLY A 853 -16.30 -2.23 -3.60
CA GLY A 853 -15.55 -1.13 -4.21
C GLY A 853 -14.52 -0.53 -3.24
N ALA A 854 -14.86 -0.36 -1.96
CA ALA A 854 -13.90 0.08 -0.96
C ALA A 854 -12.71 -0.90 -0.83
N THR A 855 -12.96 -2.21 -0.87
CA THR A 855 -11.89 -3.22 -0.85
C THR A 855 -10.98 -3.07 -2.07
N ALA A 856 -11.56 -2.95 -3.27
CA ALA A 856 -10.80 -2.76 -4.51
C ALA A 856 -9.95 -1.48 -4.49
N VAL A 857 -10.48 -0.38 -3.96
CA VAL A 857 -9.75 0.89 -3.82
C VAL A 857 -8.59 0.76 -2.82
N VAL A 858 -8.83 0.18 -1.65
CA VAL A 858 -7.81 -0.02 -0.61
C VAL A 858 -6.66 -0.90 -1.13
N ASP A 859 -6.98 -2.02 -1.77
CA ASP A 859 -5.97 -2.93 -2.32
C ASP A 859 -5.17 -2.26 -3.45
N ALA A 860 -5.84 -1.54 -4.35
CA ALA A 860 -5.18 -0.85 -5.45
C ALA A 860 -4.21 0.23 -4.95
N ILE A 861 -4.62 1.03 -3.97
CA ILE A 861 -3.76 2.07 -3.37
C ILE A 861 -2.59 1.42 -2.61
N ALA A 862 -2.83 0.37 -1.83
CA ALA A 862 -1.78 -0.33 -1.09
C ALA A 862 -0.72 -0.94 -2.01
N ASN A 863 -1.14 -1.48 -3.16
CA ASN A 863 -0.23 -2.04 -4.17
C ASN A 863 0.57 -0.96 -4.89
N LEU A 864 -0.02 0.21 -5.16
CA LEU A 864 0.69 1.36 -5.73
C LEU A 864 1.73 1.96 -4.78
N LEU A 865 1.46 1.92 -3.48
CA LEU A 865 2.37 2.41 -2.43
C LEU A 865 3.37 1.34 -1.95
N GLY A 866 3.29 0.12 -2.46
CA GLY A 866 4.25 -0.95 -2.16
C GLY A 866 5.67 -0.57 -2.61
N PRO A 867 6.71 -1.29 -2.14
CA PRO A 867 8.06 -1.07 -2.61
C PRO A 867 8.04 -1.18 -4.13
N ALA A 868 8.36 -0.07 -4.80
CA ALA A 868 8.49 -0.06 -6.24
C ALA A 868 9.37 -1.25 -6.59
N HIS A 869 8.88 -2.22 -7.35
CA HIS A 869 9.80 -2.99 -8.17
C HIS A 869 10.54 -1.89 -8.94
N PRO A 870 11.86 -1.74 -8.75
CA PRO A 870 12.63 -1.00 -9.72
C PRO A 870 12.55 -1.91 -10.94
N ILE A 871 11.50 -1.76 -11.74
CA ILE A 871 11.58 -2.10 -13.15
C ILE A 871 12.44 -0.97 -13.75
N HIS A 872 13.69 -0.90 -13.29
CA HIS A 872 14.78 -0.43 -14.11
C HIS A 872 14.88 -1.47 -15.23
N TYR A 873 14.01 -1.35 -16.24
CA TYR A 873 14.52 -1.51 -17.59
C TYR A 873 15.50 -0.34 -17.77
N GLU A 874 16.70 -0.47 -17.21
CA GLU A 874 17.86 0.05 -17.88
C GLU A 874 17.81 -0.63 -19.25
N ARG A 875 17.29 0.10 -20.24
CA ARG A 875 17.69 -0.16 -21.61
C ARG A 875 19.20 -0.09 -21.58
N SER A 876 19.84 -1.25 -21.60
CA SER A 876 21.24 -1.38 -21.99
C SER A 876 21.35 -0.67 -23.33
N THR A 877 21.82 0.59 -23.30
CA THR A 877 22.45 1.18 -24.47
C THR A 877 23.79 0.47 -24.60
N SER A 878 23.76 -0.67 -25.28
CA SER A 878 24.89 -1.23 -26.02
C SER A 878 24.56 -1.14 -27.50
#